data_AF-A0A7W8D5W2-F1
#
_entry.id   AF-A0A7W8D5W2-F1
#
_cell.length_a   1.000
_cell.length_b   1.000
_cell.length_c   1.000
_cell.angle_alpha   90.00
_cell.angle_beta   90.00
_cell.angle_gamma   90.00
#
_symmetry.space_group_name_H-M   'P 1'
#
loop_
_entity.id
_entity.type
_entity.pdbx_description
1 polymer ?
#
loop_
_entity_poly.entity_id
_entity_poly.type
_entity_poly.pdbx_seq_one_letter_code
_entity_poly.pdbx_strand_id
1 'polypeptide(L)'
;MRSGIVATLLGVVLGGSIVAAVFAAEPPSPHHPPTDPHLAGTIAGFIDFTPRGTQPGLAFPLLGPSECASCHRNAEAEVHYPAASWSGSMMANATRDPLFWAALDVANQDGSENGAEGIGDYCLRCHTPNGWYNGRVRKVRDVSGSTVEADDIVDGYDGCMLRGDHDNGDIANNDYSGIGCQFCHRNQATGPLGEPSFLENADIWLDDVECDSNGDGFGDGEPCRAGPYDYPLTEPGFEGFEPPHAWAVSDYHADSALCGSCHDVTTPMLESGPFRTLILDDGTNAGNDTGLPYPVERTYSEWQNSDYARLVFRDGIEAVGPIPGKRLATGATCQDCHMRQAQPQPLEPEADLLVCFFGPPRNGNLPVHEFVGGNTWIPQILKGELPGLSRDIAFDQTTAWANELLAERSAVLETTVRTAGANTLAVDVSVFNLAGHKLPTGYAEGRRMWLEVEVRDASDAVLWHNGAWDPATGDLDVDAQTKIYEIKQGIWNAGTGTCDTTDAKGREMFHFVLNNCIAKDNRIPPLGFTAADDPEMAAYGTSYTPERPGSNRSAASDRTSYTVPLPEGANGPFTVHARLQFQLASREYIEFLRNEADENAFPAENDLCADGPGRPFTVGPQDKSRGQYMYDLWSSPAYGRSPPVEMASAQASTAP
;
A
#
# COMPACT_ATOMS: atom_id res chain seq x y z
N MET A 1 32.90 29.52 -52.59
CA MET A 1 32.21 30.78 -52.90
C MET A 1 31.73 31.35 -51.57
N ARG A 2 32.44 32.34 -50.98
CA ARG A 2 32.02 33.76 -50.86
C ARG A 2 30.50 33.87 -50.60
N SER A 3 30.03 34.34 -49.44
CA SER A 3 30.27 35.64 -48.77
C SER A 3 29.84 35.54 -47.29
N GLY A 4 30.30 36.28 -46.28
CA GLY A 4 31.12 37.49 -46.20
C GLY A 4 30.40 38.59 -45.40
N ILE A 5 30.96 38.95 -44.22
CA ILE A 5 31.12 40.33 -43.66
C ILE A 5 29.89 40.92 -42.88
N VAL A 6 29.95 41.58 -41.69
CA VAL A 6 31.02 42.07 -40.77
C VAL A 6 30.45 42.64 -39.44
N ALA A 7 31.27 42.52 -38.36
CA ALA A 7 31.48 43.38 -37.17
C ALA A 7 30.35 43.62 -36.12
N THR A 8 30.63 43.79 -34.82
CA THR A 8 31.77 44.47 -34.19
C THR A 8 31.98 43.97 -32.74
N LEU A 9 33.24 43.75 -32.34
CA LEU A 9 33.65 43.62 -30.93
C LEU A 9 33.70 45.00 -30.27
N LEU A 10 33.08 45.15 -29.10
CA LEU A 10 33.54 46.08 -28.06
C LEU A 10 33.88 45.27 -26.81
N GLY A 11 35.16 45.27 -26.43
CA GLY A 11 35.59 44.81 -25.12
C GLY A 11 35.49 45.93 -24.10
N VAL A 12 34.97 45.62 -22.92
CA VAL A 12 35.26 46.34 -21.68
C VAL A 12 35.62 45.31 -20.63
N VAL A 13 36.87 45.39 -20.18
CA VAL A 13 37.43 44.72 -19.01
C VAL A 13 36.73 45.25 -17.76
N LEU A 14 36.37 44.39 -16.80
CA LEU A 14 36.46 44.67 -15.35
C LEU A 14 36.04 43.45 -14.51
N GLY A 15 36.91 43.09 -13.55
CA GLY A 15 36.53 42.73 -12.17
C GLY A 15 35.87 41.38 -11.94
N GLY A 16 36.65 40.44 -11.40
CA GLY A 16 36.15 39.13 -10.96
C GLY A 16 35.13 39.18 -9.82
N SER A 17 34.26 38.18 -9.84
CA SER A 17 33.71 37.46 -8.69
C SER A 17 33.11 36.16 -9.23
N ILE A 18 33.68 35.03 -8.85
CA ILE A 18 33.11 33.71 -9.15
C ILE A 18 31.91 33.55 -8.23
N VAL A 19 30.70 33.68 -8.79
CA VAL A 19 29.46 33.28 -8.13
C VAL A 19 29.21 31.83 -8.50
N ALA A 20 29.30 30.94 -7.51
CA ALA A 20 28.81 29.58 -7.64
C ALA A 20 27.28 29.63 -7.78
N ALA A 21 26.77 29.21 -8.94
CA ALA A 21 25.35 29.00 -9.14
C ALA A 21 24.94 27.73 -8.38
N VAL A 22 24.28 27.92 -7.24
CA VAL A 22 23.51 26.88 -6.58
C VAL A 22 22.23 26.71 -7.39
N PHE A 23 22.06 25.58 -8.06
CA PHE A 23 20.77 25.18 -8.60
C PHE A 23 19.91 24.73 -7.41
N ALA A 24 19.11 25.65 -6.88
CA ALA A 24 18.00 25.29 -6.00
C ALA A 24 16.90 24.69 -6.88
N ALA A 25 16.57 23.42 -6.68
CA ALA A 25 15.32 22.87 -7.16
C ALA A 25 14.18 23.53 -6.37
N GLU A 26 13.27 24.20 -7.07
CA GLU A 26 12.03 24.71 -6.49
C GLU A 26 11.13 23.54 -6.06
N PRO A 27 10.37 23.67 -4.95
CA PRO A 27 9.33 22.69 -4.62
C PRO A 27 8.21 22.72 -5.67
N PRO A 28 7.56 21.57 -5.98
CA PRO A 28 6.47 21.54 -6.94
C PRO A 28 5.31 22.43 -6.48
N SER A 29 4.84 23.27 -7.40
CA SER A 29 3.66 24.14 -7.25
C SER A 29 2.38 23.29 -7.17
N PRO A 30 1.32 23.72 -6.47
CA PRO A 30 0.02 23.04 -6.51
C PRO A 30 -0.52 23.10 -7.95
N HIS A 31 -0.48 21.97 -8.64
CA HIS A 31 -0.93 21.84 -10.02
C HIS A 31 -2.46 21.77 -10.07
N HIS A 32 -3.08 22.73 -10.75
CA HIS A 32 -4.40 22.51 -11.34
C HIS A 32 -4.29 21.40 -12.39
N PRO A 33 -5.19 20.39 -12.41
CA PRO A 33 -5.13 19.33 -13.41
C PRO A 33 -5.41 19.90 -14.81
N PRO A 34 -4.72 19.41 -15.86
CA PRO A 34 -5.08 19.71 -17.24
C PRO A 34 -6.48 19.14 -17.53
N THR A 35 -7.29 19.90 -18.28
CA THR A 35 -8.59 19.45 -18.77
C THR A 35 -8.39 18.33 -19.79
N ASP A 36 -8.83 17.13 -19.45
CA ASP A 36 -8.80 15.95 -20.30
C ASP A 36 -9.84 16.08 -21.45
N PRO A 37 -9.44 15.91 -22.73
CA PRO A 37 -10.36 15.95 -23.87
C PRO A 37 -11.34 14.76 -23.96
N HIS A 38 -11.31 13.79 -23.04
CA HIS A 38 -12.16 12.59 -23.06
C HIS A 38 -13.53 12.71 -22.34
N LEU A 39 -13.91 13.90 -21.83
CA LEU A 39 -15.24 14.13 -21.23
C LEU A 39 -16.36 14.16 -22.29
N ALA A 40 -16.75 12.98 -22.79
CA ALA A 40 -17.90 12.81 -23.67
C ALA A 40 -19.18 12.56 -22.85
N GLY A 41 -19.99 13.61 -22.68
CA GLY A 41 -21.42 13.52 -22.35
C GLY A 41 -21.75 13.22 -20.88
N THR A 42 -22.10 14.25 -20.11
CA THR A 42 -22.59 14.08 -18.74
C THR A 42 -24.06 13.65 -18.73
N ILE A 43 -24.36 12.47 -18.17
CA ILE A 43 -25.71 12.12 -17.76
C ILE A 43 -25.99 12.84 -16.44
N ALA A 44 -27.17 13.47 -16.31
CA ALA A 44 -27.59 14.01 -15.03
C ALA A 44 -27.69 12.87 -13.99
N GLY A 45 -26.78 12.87 -13.01
CA GLY A 45 -26.73 11.89 -11.92
C GLY A 45 -25.69 10.77 -12.05
N PHE A 46 -24.99 10.67 -13.20
CA PHE A 46 -23.83 9.78 -13.31
C PHE A 46 -22.57 10.51 -12.84
N ILE A 47 -21.76 9.84 -12.03
CA ILE A 47 -20.48 10.36 -11.54
C ILE A 47 -19.39 9.39 -11.99
N ASP A 48 -18.44 9.88 -12.79
CA ASP A 48 -17.22 9.15 -13.12
C ASP A 48 -16.19 9.42 -12.03
N PHE A 49 -15.86 8.40 -11.25
CA PHE A 49 -14.88 8.50 -10.16
C PHE A 49 -13.45 8.25 -10.65
N THR A 50 -13.28 7.78 -11.88
CA THR A 50 -12.00 7.35 -12.43
C THR A 50 -11.74 7.94 -13.83
N PRO A 51 -11.85 9.28 -14.03
CA PRO A 51 -11.84 9.91 -15.35
C PRO A 51 -10.44 10.04 -15.98
N ARG A 52 -9.38 9.69 -15.25
CA ARG A 52 -7.97 9.88 -15.66
C ARG A 52 -7.29 8.55 -15.95
N GLY A 53 -6.19 8.64 -16.71
CA GLY A 53 -5.44 7.47 -17.18
C GLY A 53 -6.15 6.77 -18.35
N THR A 54 -5.61 5.64 -18.77
CA THR A 54 -6.20 4.82 -19.83
C THR A 54 -7.57 4.32 -19.38
N GLN A 55 -8.60 4.54 -20.20
CA GLN A 55 -9.98 4.16 -19.89
C GLN A 55 -10.32 2.74 -20.38
N PRO A 56 -11.42 2.14 -19.87
CA PRO A 56 -11.89 0.84 -20.34
C PRO A 56 -12.18 0.81 -21.84
N GLY A 57 -12.20 -0.40 -22.42
CA GLY A 57 -12.38 -0.58 -23.86
C GLY A 57 -11.06 -0.65 -24.63
N LEU A 58 -10.05 -1.28 -24.02
CA LEU A 58 -8.72 -1.48 -24.61
C LEU A 58 -8.81 -2.12 -26.01
N ALA A 59 -8.03 -1.60 -26.96
CA ALA A 59 -7.81 -2.21 -28.27
C ALA A 59 -7.19 -3.59 -28.13
N PHE A 60 -6.32 -3.77 -27.12
CA PHE A 60 -5.71 -5.03 -26.76
C PHE A 60 -6.13 -5.44 -25.35
N PRO A 61 -7.04 -6.42 -25.19
CA PRO A 61 -7.49 -6.88 -23.88
C PRO A 61 -6.35 -7.36 -22.98
N LEU A 62 -6.53 -7.21 -21.67
CA LEU A 62 -5.60 -7.78 -20.70
C LEU A 62 -5.61 -9.31 -20.75
N LEU A 63 -4.43 -9.91 -20.85
CA LEU A 63 -4.26 -11.36 -20.80
C LEU A 63 -4.29 -11.87 -19.35
N GLY A 64 -4.80 -13.10 -19.19
CA GLY A 64 -4.77 -13.80 -17.91
C GLY A 64 -3.33 -14.15 -17.49
N PRO A 65 -2.98 -14.04 -16.20
CA PRO A 65 -1.66 -14.44 -15.69
C PRO A 65 -1.24 -15.88 -16.04
N SER A 66 -2.17 -16.79 -16.30
CA SER A 66 -1.87 -18.16 -16.77
C SER A 66 -1.05 -18.21 -18.06
N GLU A 67 -1.25 -17.23 -18.96
CA GLU A 67 -0.50 -17.14 -20.22
C GLU A 67 0.98 -16.88 -19.94
N CYS A 68 1.28 -16.00 -19.00
CA CYS A 68 2.66 -15.71 -18.56
C CYS A 68 3.25 -16.87 -17.76
N ALA A 69 2.45 -17.49 -16.88
CA ALA A 69 2.88 -18.60 -16.04
C ALA A 69 3.33 -19.84 -16.84
N SER A 70 2.89 -19.99 -18.10
CA SER A 70 3.34 -21.08 -18.98
C SER A 70 4.86 -21.11 -19.21
N CYS A 71 5.51 -19.93 -19.17
CA CYS A 71 6.96 -19.77 -19.34
C CYS A 71 7.66 -19.22 -18.09
N HIS A 72 6.96 -18.42 -17.29
CA HIS A 72 7.46 -17.74 -16.09
C HIS A 72 7.13 -18.48 -14.79
N ARG A 73 6.89 -19.79 -14.87
CA ARG A 73 6.76 -20.72 -13.75
C ARG A 73 7.43 -22.04 -14.11
N ASN A 74 8.13 -22.64 -13.15
CA ASN A 74 8.54 -24.04 -13.19
C ASN A 74 7.77 -24.83 -12.11
N ALA A 75 8.42 -25.25 -11.01
CA ALA A 75 7.69 -25.70 -9.83
C ALA A 75 7.17 -24.53 -9.00
N GLU A 76 6.07 -24.73 -8.27
CA GLU A 76 5.48 -23.71 -7.37
C GLU A 76 6.45 -23.27 -6.26
N ALA A 77 7.29 -24.20 -5.78
CA ALA A 77 8.31 -23.91 -4.77
C ALA A 77 9.53 -23.15 -5.32
N GLU A 78 9.66 -22.99 -6.65
CA GLU A 78 10.76 -22.23 -7.27
C GLU A 78 10.39 -20.75 -7.36
N VAL A 79 10.34 -20.11 -6.19
CA VAL A 79 9.83 -18.75 -5.99
C VAL A 79 10.62 -17.64 -6.71
N HIS A 80 11.80 -17.95 -7.25
CA HIS A 80 12.54 -17.03 -8.11
C HIS A 80 11.84 -16.77 -9.45
N TYR A 81 10.98 -17.71 -9.90
CA TYR A 81 10.12 -17.48 -11.05
C TYR A 81 9.02 -16.45 -10.71
N PRO A 82 8.79 -15.43 -11.56
CA PRO A 82 7.83 -14.37 -11.28
C PRO A 82 6.42 -14.88 -10.96
N ALA A 83 5.89 -15.82 -11.74
CA ALA A 83 4.52 -16.29 -11.54
C ALA A 83 4.37 -17.21 -10.31
N ALA A 84 5.46 -17.77 -9.78
CA ALA A 84 5.44 -18.54 -8.54
C ALA A 84 5.35 -17.59 -7.34
N SER A 85 6.26 -16.62 -7.23
CA SER A 85 6.29 -15.64 -6.14
C SER A 85 5.09 -14.68 -6.14
N TRP A 86 4.63 -14.26 -7.33
CA TRP A 86 3.47 -13.36 -7.46
C TRP A 86 2.18 -14.01 -6.93
N SER A 87 1.95 -15.30 -7.21
CA SER A 87 0.62 -15.91 -7.11
C SER A 87 0.02 -15.98 -5.70
N GLY A 88 0.86 -15.96 -4.65
CA GLY A 88 0.44 -15.89 -3.25
C GLY A 88 0.32 -14.47 -2.69
N SER A 89 0.83 -13.46 -3.41
CA SER A 89 0.83 -12.07 -2.97
C SER A 89 -0.58 -11.49 -2.87
N MET A 90 -0.74 -10.43 -2.07
CA MET A 90 -2.00 -9.70 -2.01
C MET A 90 -2.34 -8.99 -3.33
N MET A 91 -1.34 -8.65 -4.15
CA MET A 91 -1.58 -8.09 -5.48
C MET A 91 -2.31 -9.08 -6.39
N ALA A 92 -1.86 -10.34 -6.43
CA ALA A 92 -2.50 -11.42 -7.20
C ALA A 92 -3.91 -11.79 -6.70
N ASN A 93 -4.25 -11.37 -5.49
CA ASN A 93 -5.47 -11.75 -4.80
C ASN A 93 -6.29 -10.54 -4.32
N ALA A 94 -6.04 -9.35 -4.88
CA ALA A 94 -6.70 -8.11 -4.46
C ALA A 94 -8.22 -8.16 -4.62
N THR A 95 -8.73 -8.79 -5.70
CA THR A 95 -10.17 -9.04 -5.90
C THR A 95 -10.71 -10.20 -5.06
N ARG A 96 -9.86 -11.03 -4.44
CA ARG A 96 -10.29 -12.19 -3.65
C ARG A 96 -10.30 -11.90 -2.15
N ASP A 97 -9.81 -10.74 -1.74
CA ASP A 97 -9.73 -10.35 -0.34
C ASP A 97 -11.15 -10.13 0.25
N PRO A 98 -11.60 -10.97 1.19
CA PRO A 98 -12.93 -10.81 1.79
C PRO A 98 -13.05 -9.55 2.66
N LEU A 99 -11.93 -9.04 3.19
CA LEU A 99 -11.92 -7.82 4.00
C LEU A 99 -12.19 -6.59 3.12
N PHE A 100 -11.59 -6.59 1.92
CA PHE A 100 -11.86 -5.57 0.91
C PHE A 100 -13.34 -5.51 0.53
N TRP A 101 -13.95 -6.67 0.21
CA TRP A 101 -15.35 -6.69 -0.21
C TRP A 101 -16.31 -6.21 0.89
N ALA A 102 -16.04 -6.54 2.15
CA ALA A 102 -16.83 -6.02 3.27
C ALA A 102 -16.70 -4.50 3.41
N ALA A 103 -15.50 -3.95 3.21
CA ALA A 103 -15.28 -2.49 3.22
C ALA A 103 -15.90 -1.78 2.00
N LEU A 104 -15.87 -2.42 0.83
CA LEU A 104 -16.48 -1.90 -0.40
C LEU A 104 -17.99 -1.72 -0.25
N ASP A 105 -18.67 -2.67 0.39
CA ASP A 105 -20.11 -2.55 0.64
C ASP A 105 -20.43 -1.31 1.50
N VAL A 106 -19.63 -1.04 2.55
CA VAL A 106 -19.76 0.17 3.37
C VAL A 106 -19.48 1.43 2.55
N ALA A 107 -18.40 1.44 1.77
CA ALA A 107 -18.08 2.58 0.90
C ALA A 107 -19.20 2.88 -0.10
N ASN A 108 -19.83 1.85 -0.67
CA ASN A 108 -20.96 2.01 -1.58
C ASN A 108 -22.21 2.57 -0.89
N GLN A 109 -22.51 2.13 0.33
CA GLN A 109 -23.58 2.69 1.15
C GLN A 109 -23.30 4.16 1.47
N ASP A 110 -22.09 4.46 1.98
CA ASP A 110 -21.62 5.81 2.29
C ASP A 110 -21.74 6.73 1.07
N GLY A 111 -21.28 6.26 -0.08
CA GLY A 111 -21.38 6.98 -1.35
C GLY A 111 -22.83 7.28 -1.72
N SER A 112 -23.71 6.26 -1.70
CA SER A 112 -25.13 6.41 -2.02
C SER A 112 -25.82 7.46 -1.13
N GLU A 113 -25.57 7.43 0.17
CA GLU A 113 -26.17 8.37 1.12
C GLU A 113 -25.61 9.80 1.03
N ASN A 114 -24.41 9.95 0.44
CA ASN A 114 -23.70 11.23 0.36
C ASN A 114 -23.57 11.78 -1.06
N GLY A 115 -24.44 11.33 -1.99
CA GLY A 115 -24.48 11.87 -3.36
C GLY A 115 -23.29 11.45 -4.24
N ALA A 116 -22.63 10.37 -3.87
CA ALA A 116 -21.56 9.70 -4.60
C ALA A 116 -21.94 8.22 -4.88
N GLU A 117 -23.16 7.98 -5.33
CA GLU A 117 -23.61 6.65 -5.74
C GLU A 117 -22.67 6.06 -6.80
N GLY A 118 -22.29 4.80 -6.61
CA GLY A 118 -21.39 4.10 -7.50
C GLY A 118 -19.90 4.27 -7.22
N ILE A 119 -19.53 4.85 -6.07
CA ILE A 119 -18.14 5.09 -5.67
C ILE A 119 -17.26 3.83 -5.69
N GLY A 120 -17.83 2.62 -5.59
CA GLY A 120 -17.08 1.38 -5.70
C GLY A 120 -16.30 1.19 -7.02
N ASP A 121 -16.66 1.88 -8.10
CA ASP A 121 -15.84 1.95 -9.32
C ASP A 121 -14.40 2.41 -9.04
N TYR A 122 -14.25 3.42 -8.17
CA TYR A 122 -12.96 3.93 -7.73
C TYR A 122 -12.09 2.84 -7.12
N CYS A 123 -12.68 2.00 -6.27
CA CYS A 123 -11.98 0.91 -5.59
C CYS A 123 -11.63 -0.24 -6.55
N LEU A 124 -12.58 -0.59 -7.43
CA LEU A 124 -12.44 -1.72 -8.35
C LEU A 124 -11.37 -1.49 -9.43
N ARG A 125 -11.02 -0.22 -9.73
CA ARG A 125 -9.86 0.09 -10.59
C ARG A 125 -8.56 -0.52 -10.09
N CYS A 126 -8.31 -0.45 -8.78
CA CYS A 126 -7.12 -1.02 -8.15
C CYS A 126 -7.28 -2.50 -7.87
N HIS A 127 -8.45 -2.94 -7.43
CA HIS A 127 -8.62 -4.32 -6.95
C HIS A 127 -8.86 -5.32 -8.09
N THR A 128 -9.49 -4.92 -9.19
CA THR A 128 -9.76 -5.77 -10.35
C THR A 128 -9.48 -5.04 -11.68
N PRO A 129 -8.21 -4.71 -12.00
CA PRO A 129 -7.88 -4.04 -13.26
C PRO A 129 -8.45 -4.76 -14.48
N ASN A 130 -8.41 -6.10 -14.51
CA ASN A 130 -8.98 -6.87 -15.62
C ASN A 130 -10.49 -6.60 -15.79
N GLY A 131 -11.27 -6.65 -14.70
CA GLY A 131 -12.70 -6.35 -14.74
C GLY A 131 -12.98 -4.90 -15.11
N TRP A 132 -12.19 -3.97 -14.55
CA TRP A 132 -12.31 -2.53 -14.78
C TRP A 132 -12.06 -2.17 -16.26
N TYR A 133 -10.92 -2.56 -16.84
CA TYR A 133 -10.59 -2.29 -18.25
C TYR A 133 -11.51 -3.01 -19.25
N ASN A 134 -12.16 -4.10 -18.85
CA ASN A 134 -13.19 -4.76 -19.63
C ASN A 134 -14.58 -4.08 -19.52
N GLY A 135 -14.69 -2.97 -18.78
CA GLY A 135 -15.94 -2.22 -18.62
C GLY A 135 -17.00 -2.96 -17.81
N ARG A 136 -16.61 -3.83 -16.88
CA ARG A 136 -17.51 -4.65 -16.03
C ARG A 136 -17.76 -4.02 -14.66
N VAL A 137 -17.49 -2.73 -14.56
CA VAL A 137 -17.67 -1.88 -13.37
C VAL A 137 -18.63 -0.75 -13.74
N ARG A 138 -18.83 0.24 -12.87
CA ARG A 138 -19.72 1.36 -13.19
C ARG A 138 -19.13 2.28 -14.25
N LYS A 139 -19.50 2.07 -15.51
CA LYS A 139 -19.03 2.82 -16.68
C LYS A 139 -20.13 2.99 -17.72
N VAL A 140 -20.00 4.03 -18.52
CA VAL A 140 -20.80 4.23 -19.73
C VAL A 140 -20.23 3.33 -20.84
N ARG A 141 -21.08 2.50 -21.44
CA ARG A 141 -20.75 1.71 -22.65
C ARG A 141 -20.42 2.65 -23.80
N ASP A 142 -19.62 2.19 -24.74
CA ASP A 142 -19.32 2.95 -25.96
C ASP A 142 -20.61 3.28 -26.72
N VAL A 143 -21.10 4.51 -26.55
CA VAL A 143 -22.30 5.01 -27.23
C VAL A 143 -21.84 5.70 -28.51
N SER A 144 -22.25 5.17 -29.66
CA SER A 144 -22.06 5.84 -30.94
C SER A 144 -23.04 7.04 -31.05
N GLY A 145 -22.79 8.12 -30.32
CA GLY A 145 -23.66 9.30 -30.23
C GLY A 145 -23.29 10.25 -29.08
N SER A 146 -23.87 11.46 -29.07
CA SER A 146 -23.61 12.48 -28.03
C SER A 146 -24.56 12.41 -26.83
N THR A 147 -25.44 11.41 -26.78
CA THR A 147 -26.41 11.17 -25.71
C THR A 147 -26.21 9.76 -25.19
N VAL A 148 -25.91 9.68 -23.90
CA VAL A 148 -25.84 8.44 -23.14
C VAL A 148 -27.17 8.26 -22.42
N GLU A 149 -27.83 7.11 -22.63
CA GLU A 149 -29.08 6.74 -21.96
C GLU A 149 -28.79 5.84 -20.75
N ALA A 150 -29.79 5.65 -19.87
CA ALA A 150 -29.62 4.81 -18.68
C ALA A 150 -29.21 3.35 -19.00
N ASP A 151 -29.70 2.81 -20.12
CA ASP A 151 -29.37 1.45 -20.58
C ASP A 151 -27.92 1.31 -21.10
N ASP A 152 -27.24 2.44 -21.31
CA ASP A 152 -25.83 2.48 -21.70
C ASP A 152 -24.90 2.41 -20.47
N ILE A 153 -25.42 2.54 -19.25
CA ILE A 153 -24.61 2.40 -18.02
C ILE A 153 -24.49 0.91 -17.68
N VAL A 154 -23.26 0.41 -17.61
CA VAL A 154 -22.97 -0.81 -16.84
C VAL A 154 -22.95 -0.40 -15.38
N ASP A 155 -23.74 -1.07 -14.55
CA ASP A 155 -23.77 -0.82 -13.11
C ASP A 155 -23.15 -2.02 -12.38
N GLY A 156 -21.86 -1.91 -12.08
CA GLY A 156 -21.07 -3.00 -11.51
C GLY A 156 -20.09 -2.54 -10.44
N TYR A 157 -20.37 -1.40 -9.79
CA TYR A 157 -19.53 -0.83 -8.72
C TYR A 157 -19.47 -1.70 -7.44
N ASP A 158 -20.39 -2.65 -7.32
CA ASP A 158 -20.48 -3.65 -6.25
C ASP A 158 -19.79 -4.99 -6.62
N GLY A 159 -19.21 -5.06 -7.83
CA GLY A 159 -18.57 -6.25 -8.37
C GLY A 159 -19.54 -7.27 -8.98
N CYS A 160 -20.85 -7.00 -9.07
CA CYS A 160 -21.82 -7.98 -9.56
C CYS A 160 -21.73 -8.27 -11.06
N MET A 161 -21.06 -7.43 -11.83
CA MET A 161 -20.85 -7.60 -13.28
C MET A 161 -19.52 -8.26 -13.65
N LEU A 162 -18.67 -8.56 -12.65
CA LEU A 162 -17.42 -9.30 -12.84
C LEU A 162 -17.67 -10.73 -13.34
N ARG A 163 -16.70 -11.29 -14.06
CA ARG A 163 -16.73 -12.69 -14.55
C ARG A 163 -15.76 -13.58 -13.78
N GLY A 164 -16.12 -14.85 -13.71
CA GLY A 164 -15.43 -15.85 -12.89
C GLY A 164 -16.01 -15.89 -11.49
N ASP A 165 -15.24 -16.43 -10.55
CA ASP A 165 -15.53 -16.45 -9.12
C ASP A 165 -14.22 -16.39 -8.31
N HIS A 166 -14.37 -16.33 -6.99
CA HIS A 166 -13.24 -16.23 -6.05
C HIS A 166 -12.23 -17.38 -6.18
N ASP A 167 -12.65 -18.58 -6.57
CA ASP A 167 -11.86 -19.82 -6.55
C ASP A 167 -11.41 -20.29 -7.96
N ASN A 168 -11.81 -19.58 -9.01
CA ASN A 168 -11.34 -19.83 -10.38
C ASN A 168 -9.86 -19.44 -10.54
N GLY A 169 -9.16 -20.16 -11.43
CA GLY A 169 -7.76 -19.88 -11.78
C GLY A 169 -7.56 -18.56 -12.55
N ASP A 170 -6.31 -18.15 -12.75
CA ASP A 170 -5.95 -16.84 -13.32
C ASP A 170 -5.97 -16.79 -14.86
N ILE A 171 -7.11 -17.16 -15.44
CA ILE A 171 -7.35 -17.10 -16.88
C ILE A 171 -7.93 -15.73 -17.29
N ALA A 172 -7.83 -15.37 -18.57
CA ALA A 172 -8.26 -14.04 -19.06
C ALA A 172 -9.74 -13.70 -18.79
N ASN A 173 -10.60 -14.72 -18.69
CA ASN A 173 -12.03 -14.56 -18.39
C ASN A 173 -12.36 -14.52 -16.89
N ASN A 174 -11.37 -14.45 -16.01
CA ASN A 174 -11.56 -14.35 -14.57
C ASN A 174 -11.06 -13.01 -14.03
N ASP A 175 -11.98 -12.16 -13.58
CA ASP A 175 -11.70 -10.83 -13.02
C ASP A 175 -11.24 -10.89 -11.56
N TYR A 176 -11.30 -12.07 -10.94
CA TYR A 176 -10.84 -12.28 -9.58
C TYR A 176 -9.30 -12.44 -9.48
N SER A 177 -8.58 -12.38 -10.59
CA SER A 177 -7.12 -12.55 -10.69
C SER A 177 -6.28 -11.34 -10.18
N GLY A 178 -6.92 -10.35 -9.55
CA GLY A 178 -6.28 -9.16 -8.98
C GLY A 178 -5.42 -8.38 -9.98
N ILE A 179 -4.30 -7.86 -9.48
CA ILE A 179 -3.24 -7.18 -10.25
C ILE A 179 -2.43 -8.24 -11.02
N GLY A 180 -2.75 -8.40 -12.31
CA GLY A 180 -2.12 -9.39 -13.19
C GLY A 180 -0.82 -8.93 -13.86
N CYS A 181 -0.05 -9.89 -14.38
CA CYS A 181 1.25 -9.64 -15.01
C CYS A 181 1.17 -8.62 -16.15
N GLN A 182 0.23 -8.79 -17.08
CA GLN A 182 0.14 -7.91 -18.25
C GLN A 182 -0.32 -6.49 -17.89
N PHE A 183 -1.08 -6.32 -16.80
CA PHE A 183 -1.41 -5.01 -16.30
C PHE A 183 -0.15 -4.27 -15.84
N CYS A 184 0.66 -4.88 -14.96
CA CYS A 184 1.93 -4.28 -14.52
C CYS A 184 2.88 -4.03 -15.69
N HIS A 185 3.12 -5.03 -16.54
CA HIS A 185 4.08 -4.96 -17.64
C HIS A 185 3.62 -4.09 -18.83
N ARG A 186 2.41 -3.52 -18.81
CA ARG A 186 1.95 -2.53 -19.81
C ARG A 186 1.87 -1.13 -19.23
N ASN A 187 2.23 -0.91 -17.97
CA ASN A 187 2.23 0.43 -17.38
C ASN A 187 3.25 1.35 -18.08
N GLN A 188 2.86 2.58 -18.35
CA GLN A 188 3.67 3.59 -19.02
C GLN A 188 3.92 4.80 -18.10
N ALA A 189 5.13 5.34 -18.19
CA ALA A 189 5.53 6.54 -17.43
C ALA A 189 4.87 7.82 -17.97
N THR A 190 4.34 7.77 -19.19
CA THR A 190 3.67 8.89 -19.84
C THR A 190 2.48 8.43 -20.64
N GLY A 191 1.47 9.30 -20.76
CA GLY A 191 0.34 9.07 -21.64
C GLY A 191 0.70 9.18 -23.13
N PRO A 192 -0.25 8.83 -24.02
CA PRO A 192 -0.03 8.78 -25.47
C PRO A 192 0.32 10.14 -26.11
N LEU A 193 0.02 11.26 -25.46
CA LEU A 193 0.38 12.61 -25.90
C LEU A 193 1.54 13.21 -25.09
N GLY A 194 2.23 12.38 -24.29
CA GLY A 194 3.33 12.81 -23.41
C GLY A 194 2.86 13.38 -22.07
N GLU A 195 1.65 13.06 -21.64
CA GLU A 195 1.12 13.41 -20.32
C GLU A 195 1.97 12.77 -19.22
N PRO A 196 2.20 13.44 -18.08
CA PRO A 196 2.92 12.84 -16.98
C PRO A 196 2.16 11.63 -16.39
N SER A 197 2.90 10.70 -15.80
CA SER A 197 2.33 9.67 -14.92
C SER A 197 1.67 10.32 -13.70
N PHE A 198 0.56 9.75 -13.27
CA PHE A 198 -0.09 10.10 -12.02
C PHE A 198 0.45 9.22 -10.91
N LEU A 199 0.73 9.84 -9.76
CA LEU A 199 1.32 9.17 -8.59
C LEU A 199 0.27 8.81 -7.53
N GLU A 200 -1.01 8.70 -7.91
CA GLU A 200 -2.10 8.44 -6.98
C GLU A 200 -3.28 7.74 -7.66
N ASN A 201 -4.11 7.08 -6.83
CA ASN A 201 -5.43 6.55 -7.18
C ASN A 201 -5.47 5.47 -8.27
N ALA A 202 -4.35 4.98 -8.78
CA ALA A 202 -4.25 4.14 -9.98
C ALA A 202 -4.75 4.83 -11.26
N ASP A 203 -4.50 6.14 -11.39
CA ASP A 203 -4.63 6.88 -12.65
C ASP A 203 -3.52 6.44 -13.63
N ILE A 204 -3.59 5.20 -14.11
CA ILE A 204 -2.50 4.54 -14.86
C ILE A 204 -2.61 4.78 -16.36
N TRP A 205 -1.47 5.04 -17.00
CA TRP A 205 -1.33 4.92 -18.45
C TRP A 205 -0.94 3.49 -18.80
N LEU A 206 -1.76 2.84 -19.62
CA LEU A 206 -1.53 1.49 -20.12
C LEU A 206 -1.16 1.55 -21.61
N ASP A 207 -0.11 0.83 -22.01
CA ASP A 207 0.24 0.62 -23.40
C ASP A 207 -0.87 -0.18 -24.10
N ASP A 208 -1.57 0.46 -25.03
CA ASP A 208 -2.68 -0.11 -25.78
C ASP A 208 -2.51 0.03 -27.29
N VAL A 209 -1.25 0.10 -27.74
CA VAL A 209 -0.89 0.08 -29.15
C VAL A 209 -0.09 -1.19 -29.47
N GLU A 210 -0.03 -1.52 -30.76
CA GLU A 210 0.84 -2.61 -31.22
C GLU A 210 2.30 -2.24 -30.97
N CYS A 211 3.07 -3.17 -30.42
CA CYS A 211 4.48 -2.98 -30.12
C CYS A 211 5.26 -2.77 -31.42
N ASP A 212 6.12 -1.76 -31.48
CA ASP A 212 7.10 -1.63 -32.56
C ASP A 212 8.21 -2.66 -32.33
N SER A 213 7.91 -3.93 -32.63
CA SER A 213 8.89 -5.00 -32.47
C SER A 213 10.03 -4.77 -33.44
N ASN A 214 11.27 -4.83 -32.94
CA ASN A 214 12.50 -4.54 -33.70
C ASN A 214 12.83 -5.60 -34.78
N GLY A 215 11.83 -6.19 -35.44
CA GLY A 215 11.97 -7.04 -36.61
C GLY A 215 12.22 -8.54 -36.33
N ASP A 216 11.87 -9.03 -35.14
CA ASP A 216 12.11 -10.41 -34.70
C ASP A 216 10.97 -11.41 -35.04
N GLY A 217 9.80 -10.91 -35.43
CA GLY A 217 8.64 -11.71 -35.84
C GLY A 217 7.84 -12.33 -34.68
N PHE A 218 8.14 -11.99 -33.42
CA PHE A 218 7.38 -12.42 -32.24
C PHE A 218 6.49 -11.32 -31.63
N GLY A 219 6.60 -10.08 -32.13
CA GLY A 219 5.80 -8.95 -31.65
C GLY A 219 4.81 -8.35 -32.66
N ASP A 220 4.49 -9.05 -33.76
CA ASP A 220 3.41 -8.62 -34.66
C ASP A 220 2.05 -8.84 -33.97
N GLY A 221 1.29 -7.77 -33.72
CA GLY A 221 -0.11 -7.81 -33.30
C GLY A 221 -0.41 -7.76 -31.80
N GLU A 222 0.53 -7.37 -30.93
CA GLU A 222 0.30 -7.21 -29.49
C GLU A 222 1.11 -6.07 -28.84
N PRO A 223 0.70 -5.51 -27.68
CA PRO A 223 1.44 -4.47 -26.96
C PRO A 223 2.73 -4.99 -26.32
N CYS A 224 3.67 -4.07 -26.05
CA CYS A 224 4.94 -4.45 -25.46
C CYS A 224 4.77 -4.88 -24.00
N ARG A 225 5.55 -5.87 -23.56
CA ARG A 225 5.76 -6.17 -22.14
C ARG A 225 7.03 -5.46 -21.68
N ALA A 226 6.84 -4.38 -20.94
CA ALA A 226 7.90 -3.52 -20.46
C ALA A 226 8.57 -4.09 -19.19
N GLY A 227 9.87 -3.90 -19.06
CA GLY A 227 10.63 -4.31 -17.88
C GLY A 227 12.06 -3.78 -17.88
N PRO A 228 12.84 -3.99 -16.82
CA PRO A 228 14.17 -3.38 -16.68
C PRO A 228 15.26 -4.06 -17.54
N TYR A 229 14.91 -5.10 -18.30
CA TYR A 229 15.87 -5.86 -19.09
C TYR A 229 15.84 -5.42 -20.55
N ASP A 230 17.03 -5.14 -21.08
CA ASP A 230 17.24 -4.81 -22.48
C ASP A 230 17.54 -6.07 -23.32
N TYR A 231 17.13 -6.04 -24.58
CA TYR A 231 17.28 -7.12 -25.56
C TYR A 231 17.55 -6.52 -26.97
N PRO A 232 17.97 -7.31 -27.99
CA PRO A 232 18.54 -8.64 -27.86
C PRO A 232 19.75 -8.63 -26.92
N LEU A 233 19.96 -9.72 -26.20
CA LEU A 233 21.12 -9.81 -25.32
C LEU A 233 22.43 -9.73 -26.12
N THR A 234 23.41 -9.04 -25.53
CA THR A 234 24.77 -8.93 -26.05
C THR A 234 25.77 -9.82 -25.30
N GLU A 235 25.30 -10.54 -24.28
CA GLU A 235 26.15 -11.33 -23.39
C GLU A 235 26.64 -12.63 -24.06
N PRO A 236 27.91 -13.03 -23.86
CA PRO A 236 28.47 -14.24 -24.44
C PRO A 236 27.68 -15.51 -24.13
N GLY A 237 27.27 -16.24 -25.16
CA GLY A 237 26.49 -17.47 -25.05
C GLY A 237 24.98 -17.28 -25.20
N PHE A 238 24.50 -16.04 -25.18
CA PHE A 238 23.10 -15.68 -25.39
C PHE A 238 22.95 -14.53 -26.39
N GLU A 239 23.96 -14.27 -27.23
CA GLU A 239 23.92 -13.19 -28.20
C GLU A 239 22.73 -13.35 -29.15
N GLY A 240 21.92 -12.30 -29.26
CA GLY A 240 20.72 -12.33 -30.10
C GLY A 240 19.50 -12.98 -29.44
N PHE A 241 19.57 -13.37 -28.15
CA PHE A 241 18.40 -13.86 -27.43
C PHE A 241 17.40 -12.72 -27.20
N GLU A 242 16.14 -12.98 -27.56
CA GLU A 242 14.97 -12.13 -27.30
C GLU A 242 13.86 -12.98 -26.68
N PRO A 243 13.00 -12.39 -25.81
CA PRO A 243 11.80 -13.06 -25.33
C PRO A 243 10.88 -13.41 -26.51
N PRO A 244 10.23 -14.58 -26.53
CA PRO A 244 9.35 -14.99 -27.63
C PRO A 244 7.94 -14.37 -27.49
N HIS A 245 7.90 -13.05 -27.29
CA HIS A 245 6.72 -12.20 -27.21
C HIS A 245 7.16 -10.73 -27.32
N ALA A 246 6.26 -9.81 -27.67
CA ALA A 246 6.57 -8.38 -27.69
C ALA A 246 7.13 -7.88 -26.35
N TRP A 247 8.22 -7.11 -26.38
CA TRP A 247 8.96 -6.64 -25.20
C TRP A 247 9.47 -5.21 -25.39
N ALA A 248 9.70 -4.49 -24.29
CA ALA A 248 10.36 -3.19 -24.29
C ALA A 248 11.20 -3.00 -23.01
N VAL A 249 12.35 -2.33 -23.13
CA VAL A 249 13.11 -1.90 -21.95
C VAL A 249 12.43 -0.68 -21.30
N SER A 250 12.38 -0.64 -19.97
CA SER A 250 11.69 0.42 -19.23
C SER A 250 12.33 0.68 -17.87
N ASP A 251 12.88 1.88 -17.71
CA ASP A 251 13.38 2.38 -16.41
C ASP A 251 12.23 2.59 -15.41
N TYR A 252 11.02 2.88 -15.89
CA TYR A 252 9.83 3.06 -15.04
C TYR A 252 9.51 1.82 -14.21
N HIS A 253 9.77 0.62 -14.75
CA HIS A 253 9.56 -0.63 -14.03
C HIS A 253 10.58 -0.87 -12.91
N ALA A 254 11.70 -0.15 -12.92
CA ALA A 254 12.67 -0.11 -11.82
C ALA A 254 12.48 1.12 -10.90
N ASP A 255 11.56 2.04 -11.22
CA ASP A 255 11.31 3.25 -10.47
C ASP A 255 10.18 3.05 -9.43
N SER A 256 10.34 3.63 -8.25
CA SER A 256 9.31 3.63 -7.20
C SER A 256 8.03 4.37 -7.61
N ALA A 257 8.09 5.27 -8.60
CA ALA A 257 6.93 5.96 -9.16
C ALA A 257 5.88 4.99 -9.76
N LEU A 258 6.29 3.80 -10.23
CA LEU A 258 5.35 2.76 -10.63
C LEU A 258 4.49 2.32 -9.44
N CYS A 259 5.10 2.07 -8.28
CA CYS A 259 4.38 1.75 -7.05
C CYS A 259 3.55 2.96 -6.55
N GLY A 260 4.09 4.17 -6.70
CA GLY A 260 3.44 5.42 -6.32
C GLY A 260 2.07 5.59 -6.96
N SER A 261 1.91 5.20 -8.22
CA SER A 261 0.62 5.24 -8.92
C SER A 261 -0.55 4.64 -8.14
N CYS A 262 -0.31 3.64 -7.28
CA CYS A 262 -1.34 3.00 -6.45
C CYS A 262 -1.16 3.22 -4.94
N HIS A 263 0.05 3.61 -4.48
CA HIS A 263 0.42 3.68 -3.06
C HIS A 263 0.42 5.09 -2.47
N ASP A 264 -0.07 6.08 -3.21
CA ASP A 264 -0.79 7.21 -2.62
C ASP A 264 -2.28 7.11 -3.00
N VAL A 265 -3.15 7.27 -2.01
CA VAL A 265 -4.61 7.18 -2.16
C VAL A 265 -5.21 8.47 -1.63
N THR A 266 -5.89 9.20 -2.49
CA THR A 266 -6.59 10.43 -2.13
C THR A 266 -8.07 10.25 -2.43
N THR A 267 -8.93 11.03 -1.78
CA THR A 267 -10.37 10.97 -2.07
C THR A 267 -10.67 11.02 -3.59
N PRO A 268 -11.74 10.39 -4.09
CA PRO A 268 -12.06 10.45 -5.51
C PRO A 268 -12.17 11.88 -6.03
N MET A 269 -11.61 12.12 -7.21
CA MET A 269 -11.67 13.42 -7.88
C MET A 269 -12.89 13.45 -8.79
N LEU A 270 -13.92 14.20 -8.39
CA LEU A 270 -15.13 14.39 -9.18
C LEU A 270 -14.97 15.57 -10.15
N GLU A 271 -15.88 15.72 -11.11
CA GLU A 271 -15.91 16.90 -11.99
C GLU A 271 -16.00 18.22 -11.21
N SER A 272 -16.69 18.22 -10.06
CA SER A 272 -16.85 19.38 -9.18
C SER A 272 -15.65 19.65 -8.26
N GLY A 273 -14.63 18.79 -8.28
CA GLY A 273 -13.50 18.81 -7.33
C GLY A 273 -13.42 17.55 -6.48
N PRO A 274 -12.54 17.52 -5.46
CA PRO A 274 -12.41 16.35 -4.58
C PRO A 274 -13.72 16.06 -3.85
N PHE A 275 -14.06 14.78 -3.70
CA PHE A 275 -15.26 14.38 -2.94
C PHE A 275 -15.18 14.82 -1.47
N ARG A 276 -13.98 14.79 -0.87
CA ARG A 276 -13.68 15.31 0.47
C ARG A 276 -12.44 16.20 0.48
N THR A 277 -12.51 17.35 1.13
CA THR A 277 -11.35 18.20 1.38
C THR A 277 -10.76 17.95 2.76
N LEU A 278 -9.46 18.15 2.93
CA LEU A 278 -8.82 18.08 4.25
C LEU A 278 -9.20 19.30 5.09
N ILE A 279 -9.87 19.05 6.22
CA ILE A 279 -10.22 20.04 7.23
C ILE A 279 -9.27 19.91 8.41
N LEU A 280 -8.61 21.02 8.74
CA LEU A 280 -7.69 21.12 9.87
C LEU A 280 -8.39 21.82 11.05
N ASP A 281 -8.09 21.37 12.27
CA ASP A 281 -8.50 22.09 13.47
C ASP A 281 -7.72 23.41 13.59
N ASP A 282 -8.43 24.53 13.52
CA ASP A 282 -7.90 25.89 13.72
C ASP A 282 -8.40 26.53 15.04
N GLY A 283 -8.99 25.73 15.92
CA GLY A 283 -9.62 26.18 17.16
C GLY A 283 -11.01 26.79 16.96
N THR A 284 -11.57 26.74 15.75
CA THR A 284 -12.96 27.12 15.48
C THR A 284 -13.83 25.90 15.23
N ASN A 285 -15.14 26.03 15.49
CA ASN A 285 -16.08 24.98 15.16
C ASN A 285 -16.11 24.64 13.67
N ALA A 286 -15.89 25.63 12.80
CA ALA A 286 -15.91 25.39 11.35
C ALA A 286 -14.70 24.57 10.88
N GLY A 287 -13.57 24.66 11.58
CA GLY A 287 -12.29 24.21 11.08
C GLY A 287 -11.78 25.06 9.91
N ASN A 288 -10.54 24.82 9.52
CA ASN A 288 -9.93 25.39 8.33
C ASN A 288 -9.95 24.36 7.20
N ASP A 289 -10.88 24.52 6.26
CA ASP A 289 -10.86 23.77 5.00
C ASP A 289 -9.67 24.23 4.14
N THR A 290 -8.72 23.33 3.93
CA THR A 290 -7.50 23.62 3.18
C THR A 290 -7.73 23.69 1.67
N GLY A 291 -8.85 23.16 1.18
CA GLY A 291 -9.11 22.93 -0.24
C GLY A 291 -8.30 21.80 -0.86
N LEU A 292 -7.41 21.14 -0.10
CA LEU A 292 -6.65 19.98 -0.56
C LEU A 292 -7.56 18.75 -0.60
N PRO A 293 -7.45 17.88 -1.62
CA PRO A 293 -8.07 16.56 -1.60
C PRO A 293 -7.65 15.78 -0.34
N TYR A 294 -8.61 15.11 0.31
CA TYR A 294 -8.33 14.44 1.57
C TYR A 294 -7.31 13.28 1.40
N PRO A 295 -6.21 13.28 2.18
CA PRO A 295 -5.10 12.33 2.05
C PRO A 295 -5.36 11.01 2.79
N VAL A 296 -6.02 10.06 2.12
CA VAL A 296 -6.36 8.78 2.74
C VAL A 296 -5.11 7.95 3.04
N GLU A 297 -4.21 7.81 2.07
CA GLU A 297 -2.91 7.15 2.21
C GLU A 297 -1.82 7.95 1.50
N ARG A 298 -0.62 8.03 2.11
CA ARG A 298 0.52 8.78 1.57
C ARG A 298 1.81 7.95 1.58
N THR A 299 1.73 6.63 1.34
CA THR A 299 2.88 5.73 1.51
C THR A 299 4.04 6.11 0.60
N TYR A 300 3.77 6.41 -0.66
CA TYR A 300 4.78 6.81 -1.62
C TYR A 300 5.33 8.20 -1.29
N SER A 301 4.45 9.16 -1.00
CA SER A 301 4.87 10.52 -0.60
C SER A 301 5.68 10.54 0.70
N GLU A 302 5.36 9.70 1.67
CA GLU A 302 6.13 9.49 2.91
C GLU A 302 7.55 8.99 2.59
N TRP A 303 7.68 8.03 1.65
CA TRP A 303 8.98 7.54 1.17
C TRP A 303 9.76 8.58 0.39
N GLN A 304 9.09 9.30 -0.51
CA GLN A 304 9.71 10.34 -1.35
C GLN A 304 10.35 11.44 -0.51
N ASN A 305 9.76 11.73 0.66
CA ASN A 305 10.26 12.71 1.62
C ASN A 305 11.24 12.15 2.65
N SER A 306 11.76 10.94 2.45
CA SER A 306 12.77 10.31 3.30
C SER A 306 14.17 10.32 2.67
N ASP A 307 15.17 9.82 3.41
CA ASP A 307 16.50 9.59 2.83
C ASP A 307 16.56 8.42 1.87
N TYR A 308 15.58 7.51 1.88
CA TYR A 308 15.57 6.34 1.00
C TYR A 308 15.37 6.76 -0.46
N ALA A 309 14.59 7.81 -0.73
CA ALA A 309 14.41 8.34 -2.08
C ALA A 309 15.64 9.09 -2.65
N ARG A 310 16.72 9.26 -1.87
CA ARG A 310 17.91 10.05 -2.27
C ARG A 310 19.01 9.13 -2.83
N LEU A 311 19.17 9.10 -4.16
CA LEU A 311 20.10 8.22 -4.89
C LEU A 311 21.61 8.57 -4.78
N VAL A 312 21.99 9.64 -4.07
CA VAL A 312 23.41 10.04 -3.93
C VAL A 312 24.05 9.31 -2.74
N PHE A 313 25.31 8.85 -2.88
CA PHE A 313 26.12 8.33 -1.77
C PHE A 313 26.08 9.31 -0.59
N ARG A 314 25.35 8.93 0.46
CA ARG A 314 25.14 9.79 1.63
C ARG A 314 26.29 9.68 2.63
N ASP A 315 27.11 8.64 2.53
CA ASP A 315 28.30 8.43 3.35
C ASP A 315 29.43 9.40 2.98
N GLY A 316 29.19 10.70 3.18
CA GLY A 316 30.28 11.60 3.55
C GLY A 316 30.85 11.20 4.92
N ILE A 317 32.05 11.68 5.26
CA ILE A 317 32.80 11.42 6.52
C ILE A 317 31.97 11.62 7.82
N GLU A 318 30.77 12.19 7.73
CA GLU A 318 29.87 12.53 8.84
C GLU A 318 28.63 11.61 8.99
N ALA A 319 28.46 10.57 8.15
CA ALA A 319 27.31 9.64 8.22
C ALA A 319 27.42 8.62 9.39
N VAL A 320 27.43 9.15 10.60
CA VAL A 320 27.14 8.42 11.85
C VAL A 320 25.82 8.96 12.38
N GLY A 321 24.71 8.50 11.81
CA GLY A 321 23.37 8.74 12.38
C GLY A 321 23.10 7.80 13.57
N PRO A 322 22.23 8.18 14.52
CA PRO A 322 22.08 7.50 15.81
C PRO A 322 21.20 6.24 15.79
N ILE A 323 20.65 5.80 14.65
CA ILE A 323 19.87 4.56 14.60
C ILE A 323 20.84 3.37 14.71
N PRO A 324 20.72 2.53 15.75
CA PRO A 324 21.53 1.33 15.86
C PRO A 324 21.35 0.43 14.63
N GLY A 325 22.45 0.02 14.00
CA GLY A 325 22.44 -1.10 13.05
C GLY A 325 22.21 -0.80 11.56
N LYS A 326 21.87 0.42 11.13
CA LYS A 326 21.77 0.75 9.68
C LYS A 326 22.50 2.03 9.29
N ARG A 327 23.42 1.91 8.32
CA ARG A 327 23.92 3.02 7.49
C ARG A 327 23.38 2.77 6.09
N LEU A 328 22.51 3.64 5.58
CA LEU A 328 22.18 3.62 4.15
C LEU A 328 23.39 4.18 3.40
N ALA A 329 24.08 3.32 2.65
CA ALA A 329 25.22 3.71 1.82
C ALA A 329 24.76 4.50 0.57
N THR A 330 23.59 4.15 0.05
CA THR A 330 22.87 4.79 -1.07
C THR A 330 21.36 4.77 -0.77
N GLY A 331 20.57 5.54 -1.53
CA GLY A 331 19.10 5.42 -1.52
C GLY A 331 18.63 4.00 -1.89
N ALA A 332 17.34 3.74 -1.69
CA ALA A 332 16.66 2.49 -2.02
C ALA A 332 15.24 2.76 -2.53
N THR A 333 14.86 2.03 -3.56
CA THR A 333 13.53 2.03 -4.18
C THR A 333 12.55 1.18 -3.37
N CYS A 334 11.24 1.31 -3.67
CA CYS A 334 10.22 0.38 -3.20
C CYS A 334 10.59 -1.07 -3.54
N GLN A 335 11.04 -1.31 -4.76
CA GLN A 335 11.44 -2.62 -5.27
C GLN A 335 12.60 -3.21 -4.47
N ASP A 336 13.60 -2.41 -4.07
CA ASP A 336 14.76 -2.90 -3.30
C ASP A 336 14.36 -3.56 -1.96
N CYS A 337 13.25 -3.14 -1.36
CA CYS A 337 12.75 -3.68 -0.09
C CYS A 337 11.61 -4.69 -0.25
N HIS A 338 10.71 -4.46 -1.22
CA HIS A 338 9.49 -5.23 -1.42
C HIS A 338 9.60 -6.31 -2.51
N MET A 339 10.72 -6.35 -3.25
CA MET A 339 11.05 -7.34 -4.26
C MET A 339 12.50 -7.79 -4.09
N ARG A 340 12.78 -8.64 -3.09
CA ARG A 340 14.15 -9.10 -2.82
C ARG A 340 14.83 -9.67 -4.07
N GLN A 341 16.15 -9.55 -4.13
CA GLN A 341 16.93 -10.25 -5.15
C GLN A 341 16.88 -11.76 -4.91
N ALA A 342 16.56 -12.52 -5.95
CA ALA A 342 16.56 -13.98 -5.92
C ALA A 342 17.96 -14.48 -5.55
N GLN A 343 18.00 -15.42 -4.62
CA GLN A 343 19.24 -16.09 -4.19
C GLN A 343 19.11 -17.58 -4.48
N PRO A 344 20.20 -18.25 -4.88
CA PRO A 344 20.19 -19.70 -5.01
C PRO A 344 19.94 -20.34 -3.63
N GLN A 345 19.30 -21.51 -3.64
CA GLN A 345 19.10 -22.25 -2.40
C GLN A 345 20.46 -22.62 -1.78
N PRO A 346 20.63 -22.58 -0.45
CA PRO A 346 21.92 -22.88 0.18
C PRO A 346 22.51 -24.25 -0.18
N LEU A 347 21.65 -25.21 -0.52
CA LEU A 347 22.04 -26.56 -0.93
C LEU A 347 22.43 -26.65 -2.41
N GLU A 348 22.06 -25.67 -3.22
CA GLU A 348 22.34 -25.59 -4.67
C GLU A 348 22.87 -24.19 -5.04
N PRO A 349 24.02 -23.76 -4.49
CA PRO A 349 24.50 -22.39 -4.65
C PRO A 349 24.89 -22.04 -6.09
N GLU A 350 25.11 -23.04 -6.95
CA GLU A 350 25.39 -22.88 -8.38
C GLU A 350 24.15 -22.93 -9.27
N ALA A 351 22.93 -22.97 -8.72
CA ALA A 351 21.70 -23.02 -9.51
C ALA A 351 21.51 -21.76 -10.38
N ASP A 352 21.15 -21.97 -11.64
CA ASP A 352 20.75 -20.90 -12.55
C ASP A 352 19.39 -20.33 -12.12
N LEU A 353 19.32 -19.02 -11.92
CA LEU A 353 18.09 -18.32 -11.57
C LEU A 353 17.48 -17.71 -12.83
N LEU A 354 16.42 -18.34 -13.33
CA LEU A 354 15.81 -17.99 -14.61
C LEU A 354 14.53 -17.16 -14.43
N VAL A 355 14.28 -16.23 -15.34
CA VAL A 355 12.98 -15.52 -15.43
C VAL A 355 11.96 -16.35 -16.22
N CYS A 356 12.44 -17.02 -17.26
CA CYS A 356 11.70 -17.91 -18.14
C CYS A 356 12.43 -19.26 -18.15
N PHE A 357 11.74 -20.40 -18.11
CA PHE A 357 12.37 -21.71 -17.87
C PHE A 357 13.40 -22.15 -18.92
N PHE A 358 13.42 -21.53 -20.11
CA PHE A 358 14.42 -21.75 -21.16
C PHE A 358 15.27 -20.50 -21.44
N GLY A 359 15.09 -19.44 -20.65
CA GLY A 359 15.81 -18.18 -20.79
C GLY A 359 17.22 -18.22 -20.19
N PRO A 360 17.97 -17.13 -20.35
CA PRO A 360 19.30 -16.97 -19.77
C PRO A 360 19.24 -16.81 -18.24
N PRO A 361 20.27 -17.26 -17.51
CA PRO A 361 20.41 -16.99 -16.07
C PRO A 361 20.49 -15.49 -15.77
N ARG A 362 19.88 -15.09 -14.64
CA ARG A 362 19.83 -13.71 -14.14
C ARG A 362 20.36 -13.61 -12.71
N ASN A 363 21.28 -14.49 -12.32
CA ASN A 363 21.86 -14.53 -10.97
C ASN A 363 22.39 -13.15 -10.54
N GLY A 364 21.98 -12.69 -9.36
CA GLY A 364 22.36 -11.39 -8.81
C GLY A 364 21.62 -10.17 -9.40
N ASN A 365 20.75 -10.37 -10.40
CA ASN A 365 19.93 -9.33 -11.00
C ASN A 365 18.53 -9.88 -11.37
N LEU A 366 17.83 -10.44 -10.38
CA LEU A 366 16.49 -11.01 -10.53
C LEU A 366 15.63 -10.67 -9.31
N PRO A 367 14.86 -9.57 -9.34
CA PRO A 367 13.88 -9.26 -8.31
C PRO A 367 12.76 -10.31 -8.26
N VAL A 368 12.50 -10.84 -7.07
CA VAL A 368 11.40 -11.76 -6.78
C VAL A 368 10.10 -10.95 -6.70
N HIS A 369 9.03 -11.45 -7.33
CA HIS A 369 7.71 -10.83 -7.31
C HIS A 369 6.95 -11.13 -6.00
N GLU A 370 7.63 -10.99 -4.85
CA GLU A 370 7.04 -11.27 -3.54
C GLU A 370 6.03 -10.19 -3.10
N PHE A 371 6.27 -8.93 -3.49
CA PHE A 371 5.45 -7.76 -3.15
C PHE A 371 5.08 -7.72 -1.66
N VAL A 372 6.09 -7.99 -0.82
CA VAL A 372 5.87 -8.33 0.59
C VAL A 372 5.39 -7.12 1.39
N GLY A 373 4.35 -7.31 2.19
CA GLY A 373 3.83 -6.33 3.15
C GLY A 373 3.58 -6.97 4.51
N GLY A 374 2.80 -6.30 5.37
CA GLY A 374 2.47 -6.80 6.71
C GLY A 374 1.34 -7.85 6.77
N ASN A 375 0.81 -8.32 5.64
CA ASN A 375 -0.35 -9.21 5.64
C ASN A 375 0.05 -10.68 5.86
N THR A 376 -0.06 -11.15 7.10
CA THR A 376 0.18 -12.53 7.51
C THR A 376 -1.11 -13.36 7.65
N TRP A 377 -2.27 -12.74 7.46
CA TRP A 377 -3.56 -13.31 7.85
C TRP A 377 -4.45 -13.67 6.67
N ILE A 378 -4.70 -12.72 5.75
CA ILE A 378 -5.57 -12.96 4.59
C ILE A 378 -5.03 -14.09 3.69
N PRO A 379 -3.72 -14.22 3.40
CA PRO A 379 -3.21 -15.36 2.62
C PRO A 379 -3.62 -16.73 3.21
N GLN A 380 -3.67 -16.86 4.54
CA GLN A 380 -4.06 -18.11 5.19
C GLN A 380 -5.59 -18.36 5.13
N ILE A 381 -6.39 -17.28 5.14
CA ILE A 381 -7.82 -17.37 4.84
C ILE A 381 -8.05 -17.84 3.40
N LEU A 382 -7.39 -17.21 2.43
CA LEU A 382 -7.53 -17.58 1.02
C LEU A 382 -7.11 -19.02 0.77
N LYS A 383 -6.01 -19.46 1.40
CA LYS A 383 -5.57 -20.86 1.37
C LYS A 383 -6.65 -21.84 1.85
N GLY A 384 -7.35 -21.52 2.93
CA GLY A 384 -8.36 -22.40 3.51
C GLY A 384 -9.71 -22.36 2.80
N GLU A 385 -10.12 -21.18 2.31
CA GLU A 385 -11.44 -20.95 1.72
C GLU A 385 -11.48 -21.12 0.20
N LEU A 386 -10.34 -21.03 -0.49
CA LEU A 386 -10.24 -21.07 -1.96
C LEU A 386 -9.29 -22.19 -2.45
N PRO A 387 -9.63 -23.47 -2.20
CA PRO A 387 -8.78 -24.60 -2.54
C PRO A 387 -8.64 -24.86 -4.06
N GLY A 388 -9.59 -24.40 -4.87
CA GLY A 388 -9.55 -24.47 -6.33
C GLY A 388 -8.37 -23.69 -6.93
N LEU A 389 -7.82 -22.70 -6.22
CA LEU A 389 -6.62 -21.99 -6.64
C LEU A 389 -5.36 -22.86 -6.68
N SER A 390 -5.28 -23.90 -5.84
CA SER A 390 -4.10 -24.78 -5.70
C SER A 390 -2.79 -23.99 -5.47
N ARG A 391 -2.77 -23.13 -4.44
CA ARG A 391 -1.68 -22.17 -4.13
C ARG A 391 -1.15 -22.26 -2.70
N ASP A 392 -1.37 -23.38 -2.03
CA ASP A 392 -1.02 -23.56 -0.63
C ASP A 392 0.44 -23.20 -0.34
N ILE A 393 1.37 -23.58 -1.23
CA ILE A 393 2.80 -23.29 -1.08
C ILE A 393 3.05 -21.80 -1.25
N ALA A 394 2.43 -21.17 -2.27
CA ALA A 394 2.57 -19.73 -2.49
C ALA A 394 2.03 -18.91 -1.31
N PHE A 395 0.87 -19.27 -0.74
CA PHE A 395 0.30 -18.57 0.42
C PHE A 395 1.13 -18.74 1.69
N ASP A 396 1.67 -19.94 1.93
CA ASP A 396 2.59 -20.19 3.04
C ASP A 396 3.88 -19.37 2.89
N GLN A 397 4.41 -19.31 1.67
CA GLN A 397 5.61 -18.54 1.38
C GLN A 397 5.39 -17.03 1.57
N THR A 398 4.28 -16.48 1.05
CA THR A 398 3.91 -15.07 1.25
C THR A 398 3.75 -14.74 2.73
N THR A 399 3.12 -15.65 3.51
CA THR A 399 2.97 -15.48 4.96
C THR A 399 4.32 -15.51 5.67
N ALA A 400 5.23 -16.40 5.26
CA ALA A 400 6.58 -16.47 5.81
C ALA A 400 7.38 -15.18 5.52
N TRP A 401 7.32 -14.65 4.30
CA TRP A 401 7.98 -13.39 3.94
C TRP A 401 7.41 -12.20 4.71
N ALA A 402 6.09 -12.14 4.92
CA ALA A 402 5.48 -11.09 5.72
C ALA A 402 5.96 -11.12 7.18
N ASN A 403 6.06 -12.32 7.78
CA ASN A 403 6.63 -12.49 9.12
C ASN A 403 8.12 -12.07 9.18
N GLU A 404 8.94 -12.48 8.21
CA GLU A 404 10.34 -12.07 8.09
C GLU A 404 10.49 -10.54 7.95
N LEU A 405 9.70 -9.91 7.08
CA LEU A 405 9.71 -8.46 6.90
C LEU A 405 9.45 -7.75 8.24
N LEU A 406 8.37 -8.14 8.92
CA LEU A 406 7.95 -7.54 10.19
C LEU A 406 8.99 -7.75 11.30
N ALA A 407 9.53 -8.96 11.41
CA ALA A 407 10.45 -9.36 12.48
C ALA A 407 11.90 -8.86 12.30
N GLU A 408 12.36 -8.73 11.05
CA GLU A 408 13.79 -8.52 10.78
C GLU A 408 14.10 -7.18 10.09
N ARG A 409 13.12 -6.56 9.43
CA ARG A 409 13.39 -5.45 8.49
C ARG A 409 12.58 -4.18 8.74
N SER A 410 11.54 -4.23 9.57
CA SER A 410 10.62 -3.11 9.80
C SER A 410 11.01 -2.19 10.96
N ALA A 411 11.48 -2.74 12.09
CA ALA A 411 11.76 -1.94 13.29
C ALA A 411 12.88 -2.52 14.17
N VAL A 412 13.44 -1.69 15.04
CA VAL A 412 14.28 -2.11 16.18
C VAL A 412 13.64 -1.61 17.46
N LEU A 413 13.70 -2.44 18.51
CA LEU A 413 13.21 -2.11 19.84
C LEU A 413 14.38 -2.06 20.83
N GLU A 414 14.41 -1.03 21.67
CA GLU A 414 15.28 -0.97 22.84
C GLU A 414 14.44 -0.72 24.10
N THR A 415 14.87 -1.26 25.23
CA THR A 415 14.24 -0.95 26.52
C THR A 415 15.26 -0.73 27.62
N THR A 416 14.92 0.13 28.58
CA THR A 416 15.68 0.32 29.81
C THR A 416 14.75 0.34 31.00
N VAL A 417 15.25 -0.09 32.16
CA VAL A 417 14.50 -0.09 33.41
C VAL A 417 15.35 0.44 34.54
N ARG A 418 14.75 1.25 35.41
CA ARG A 418 15.36 1.70 36.66
C ARG A 418 14.33 1.79 37.76
N THR A 419 14.77 1.63 39.01
CA THR A 419 13.95 1.92 40.18
C THR A 419 13.72 3.43 40.27
N ALA A 420 12.45 3.84 40.34
CA ALA A 420 12.02 5.25 40.43
C ALA A 420 11.44 5.63 41.80
N GLY A 421 11.23 4.65 42.68
CA GLY A 421 10.75 4.80 44.04
C GLY A 421 10.76 3.44 44.76
N ALA A 422 10.31 3.39 46.02
CA ALA A 422 10.32 2.15 46.80
C ALA A 422 9.53 1.00 46.13
N ASN A 423 8.39 1.33 45.50
CA ASN A 423 7.50 0.37 44.85
C ASN A 423 7.16 0.80 43.42
N THR A 424 8.12 1.37 42.69
CA THR A 424 7.87 1.88 41.34
C THR A 424 9.09 1.73 40.44
N LEU A 425 8.88 1.20 39.23
CA LEU A 425 9.88 1.21 38.16
C LEU A 425 9.55 2.29 37.14
N ALA A 426 10.59 2.94 36.63
CA ALA A 426 10.52 3.70 35.39
C ALA A 426 11.09 2.82 34.28
N VAL A 427 10.26 2.54 33.28
CA VAL A 427 10.63 1.79 32.08
C VAL A 427 10.58 2.73 30.90
N ASP A 428 11.57 2.66 30.04
CA ASP A 428 11.59 3.40 28.78
C ASP A 428 11.70 2.38 27.65
N VAL A 429 10.85 2.51 26.64
CA VAL A 429 10.84 1.68 25.43
C VAL A 429 10.99 2.59 24.23
N SER A 430 12.01 2.35 23.41
CA SER A 430 12.29 3.11 22.20
C SER A 430 12.08 2.23 20.97
N VAL A 431 11.29 2.72 20.01
CA VAL A 431 11.05 2.07 18.72
C VAL A 431 11.77 2.87 17.63
N PHE A 432 12.57 2.21 16.80
CA PHE A 432 13.24 2.83 15.65
C PHE A 432 12.62 2.29 14.35
N ASN A 433 12.21 3.21 13.48
CA ASN A 433 11.65 2.87 12.18
C ASN A 433 12.78 2.55 11.18
N LEU A 434 12.75 1.34 10.61
CA LEU A 434 13.68 0.92 9.55
C LEU A 434 13.05 0.96 8.15
N ALA A 435 11.77 1.29 8.04
CA ALA A 435 11.06 1.44 6.78
C ALA A 435 11.37 2.79 6.11
N GLY A 436 11.11 2.84 4.80
CA GLY A 436 11.29 4.05 3.99
C GLY A 436 10.19 5.09 4.15
N HIS A 437 9.06 4.71 4.73
CA HIS A 437 7.84 5.52 4.94
C HIS A 437 7.48 5.53 6.44
N LYS A 438 6.35 6.13 6.84
CA LYS A 438 5.92 6.07 8.25
C LYS A 438 5.66 4.62 8.67
N LEU A 439 5.79 4.31 9.96
CA LEU A 439 5.57 2.96 10.50
C LEU A 439 4.43 2.95 11.52
N PRO A 440 3.36 2.14 11.31
CA PRO A 440 3.01 1.43 10.06
C PRO A 440 2.48 2.40 8.97
N THR A 441 2.59 2.09 7.67
CA THR A 441 2.00 2.91 6.56
C THR A 441 0.81 2.18 5.88
N GLY A 442 0.23 2.79 4.85
CA GLY A 442 -0.84 2.25 4.01
C GLY A 442 -2.23 2.34 4.65
N TYR A 443 -3.09 1.38 4.31
CA TYR A 443 -4.48 1.31 4.80
C TYR A 443 -4.59 1.51 6.31
N ALA A 444 -5.29 2.58 6.69
CA ALA A 444 -5.38 3.10 8.05
C ALA A 444 -6.37 2.35 8.94
N GLU A 445 -7.52 1.95 8.39
CA GLU A 445 -8.65 1.49 9.20
C GLU A 445 -8.41 0.09 9.76
N GLY A 446 -8.57 -0.06 11.07
CA GLY A 446 -8.35 -1.32 11.79
C GLY A 446 -6.89 -1.78 11.93
N ARG A 447 -5.95 -1.18 11.19
CA ARG A 447 -4.52 -1.55 11.27
C ARG A 447 -3.85 -0.84 12.44
N ARG A 448 -3.20 -1.60 13.32
CA ARG A 448 -2.53 -1.04 14.50
C ARG A 448 -1.20 -1.71 14.82
N MET A 449 -0.29 -0.92 15.36
CA MET A 449 0.96 -1.37 15.96
C MET A 449 0.99 -0.88 17.42
N TRP A 450 1.43 -1.67 18.39
CA TRP A 450 1.47 -1.24 19.79
C TRP A 450 2.64 -1.82 20.56
N LEU A 451 2.92 -1.23 21.72
CA LEU A 451 3.88 -1.76 22.68
C LEU A 451 3.16 -2.64 23.70
N GLU A 452 3.59 -3.90 23.79
CA GLU A 452 3.26 -4.80 24.89
C GLU A 452 4.43 -4.80 25.87
N VAL A 453 4.18 -4.51 27.14
CA VAL A 453 5.22 -4.41 28.17
C VAL A 453 4.85 -5.26 29.38
N GLU A 454 5.74 -6.16 29.74
CA GLU A 454 5.57 -7.11 30.85
C GLU A 454 6.75 -6.97 31.82
N VAL A 455 6.45 -6.92 33.12
CA VAL A 455 7.46 -6.89 34.20
C VAL A 455 7.34 -8.15 35.03
N ARG A 456 8.48 -8.82 35.20
CA ARG A 456 8.62 -10.06 35.95
C ARG A 456 9.57 -9.91 37.14
N ASP A 457 9.36 -10.72 38.16
CA ASP A 457 10.28 -10.84 39.30
C ASP A 457 11.41 -11.85 39.06
N ALA A 458 12.30 -12.01 40.04
CA ALA A 458 13.43 -12.94 39.97
C ALA A 458 13.03 -14.43 39.88
N SER A 459 11.76 -14.77 40.12
CA SER A 459 11.19 -16.12 39.97
C SER A 459 10.44 -16.31 38.65
N ASP A 460 10.54 -15.34 37.74
CA ASP A 460 9.84 -15.28 36.45
C ASP A 460 8.32 -15.08 36.56
N ALA A 461 7.81 -14.64 37.72
CA ALA A 461 6.40 -14.34 37.90
C ALA A 461 6.05 -12.95 37.37
N VAL A 462 4.98 -12.83 36.57
CA VAL A 462 4.47 -11.56 36.05
C VAL A 462 3.90 -10.71 37.19
N LEU A 463 4.46 -9.52 37.39
CA LEU A 463 4.01 -8.53 38.36
C LEU A 463 3.11 -7.47 37.73
N TRP A 464 3.33 -7.16 36.46
CA TRP A 464 2.60 -6.14 35.71
C TRP A 464 2.66 -6.42 34.20
N HIS A 465 1.59 -6.13 33.48
CA HIS A 465 1.45 -6.33 32.04
C HIS A 465 0.57 -5.24 31.46
N ASN A 466 0.98 -4.64 30.35
CA ASN A 466 0.24 -3.65 29.59
C ASN A 466 0.25 -4.01 28.10
N GLY A 467 -0.87 -3.75 27.41
CA GLY A 467 -1.02 -4.05 25.98
C GLY A 467 -1.21 -5.55 25.69
N ALA A 468 -1.81 -6.30 26.62
CA ALA A 468 -2.12 -7.70 26.45
C ALA A 468 -3.23 -7.90 25.40
N TRP A 469 -3.06 -8.83 24.47
CA TRP A 469 -4.10 -9.19 23.51
C TRP A 469 -4.74 -10.53 23.85
N ASP A 470 -6.07 -10.59 23.86
CA ASP A 470 -6.83 -11.81 24.17
C ASP A 470 -7.17 -12.58 22.88
N PRO A 471 -6.59 -13.78 22.65
CA PRO A 471 -6.91 -14.58 21.48
C PRO A 471 -8.36 -15.11 21.43
N ALA A 472 -9.04 -15.21 22.58
CA ALA A 472 -10.40 -15.73 22.65
C ALA A 472 -11.43 -14.71 22.16
N THR A 473 -11.22 -13.42 22.46
CA THR A 473 -12.15 -12.33 22.12
C THR A 473 -11.63 -11.41 21.02
N GLY A 474 -10.32 -11.36 20.82
CA GLY A 474 -9.63 -10.44 19.91
C GLY A 474 -9.38 -9.06 20.50
N ASP A 475 -9.63 -8.89 21.80
CA ASP A 475 -9.55 -7.61 22.51
C ASP A 475 -8.09 -7.27 22.80
N LEU A 476 -7.76 -5.98 22.68
CA LEU A 476 -6.53 -5.42 23.19
C LEU A 476 -6.82 -4.72 24.52
N ASP A 477 -6.08 -5.07 25.57
CA ASP A 477 -6.18 -4.38 26.86
C ASP A 477 -5.52 -2.99 26.77
N VAL A 478 -6.34 -1.96 26.92
CA VAL A 478 -5.95 -0.56 26.74
C VAL A 478 -6.21 0.21 28.03
N ASP A 479 -5.16 0.84 28.55
CA ASP A 479 -5.22 1.79 29.65
C ASP A 479 -4.53 3.12 29.28
N ALA A 480 -4.37 4.02 30.25
CA ALA A 480 -3.77 5.33 30.04
C ALA A 480 -2.27 5.31 29.68
N GLN A 481 -1.56 4.19 29.90
CA GLN A 481 -0.16 3.99 29.53
C GLN A 481 0.02 3.22 28.21
N THR A 482 -1.03 2.55 27.70
CA THR A 482 -0.93 1.78 26.46
C THR A 482 -0.56 2.67 25.27
N LYS A 483 0.55 2.34 24.59
CA LYS A 483 1.00 3.04 23.38
C LYS A 483 0.58 2.28 22.13
N ILE A 484 -0.37 2.87 21.39
CA ILE A 484 -0.78 2.41 20.05
C ILE A 484 -0.30 3.43 19.01
N TYR A 485 0.46 2.96 18.03
CA TYR A 485 0.88 3.64 16.81
C TYR A 485 -0.15 3.38 15.71
N GLU A 486 -0.82 4.45 15.29
CA GLU A 486 -1.92 4.41 14.33
C GLU A 486 -2.17 5.82 13.76
N ILE A 487 -2.98 5.86 12.70
CA ILE A 487 -3.63 7.08 12.24
C ILE A 487 -5.14 6.91 12.42
N LYS A 488 -5.78 7.86 13.11
CA LYS A 488 -7.24 7.92 13.28
C LYS A 488 -7.78 9.03 12.39
N GLN A 489 -8.35 8.59 11.28
CA GLN A 489 -9.05 9.42 10.32
C GLN A 489 -10.53 9.47 10.68
N GLY A 490 -11.21 10.57 10.37
CA GLY A 490 -12.60 10.74 10.75
C GLY A 490 -13.35 11.80 9.97
N ILE A 491 -14.54 12.12 10.46
CA ILE A 491 -15.45 13.10 9.86
C ILE A 491 -15.48 14.35 10.73
N TRP A 492 -15.19 15.51 10.14
CA TRP A 492 -15.20 16.79 10.82
C TRP A 492 -16.63 17.18 11.21
N ASN A 493 -16.83 17.42 12.49
CA ASN A 493 -18.11 17.82 13.05
C ASN A 493 -18.11 19.32 13.36
N ALA A 494 -18.74 20.10 12.48
CA ALA A 494 -18.84 21.55 12.67
C ALA A 494 -19.72 21.98 13.86
N GLY A 495 -20.51 21.06 14.43
CA GLY A 495 -21.30 21.31 15.63
C GLY A 495 -20.43 21.33 16.89
N THR A 496 -19.41 20.48 16.95
CA THR A 496 -18.51 20.32 18.11
C THR A 496 -17.11 20.91 17.89
N GLY A 497 -16.72 21.16 16.64
CA GLY A 497 -15.35 21.55 16.28
C GLY A 497 -14.34 20.43 16.48
N THR A 498 -14.73 19.18 16.24
CA THR A 498 -13.90 18.00 16.44
C THR A 498 -13.86 17.11 15.21
N CYS A 499 -12.77 16.36 15.07
CA CYS A 499 -12.68 15.26 14.13
C CYS A 499 -13.26 14.00 14.78
N ASP A 500 -14.48 13.63 14.40
CA ASP A 500 -15.19 12.51 15.01
C ASP A 500 -14.67 11.19 14.44
N THR A 501 -14.27 10.29 15.34
CA THR A 501 -13.73 8.95 15.03
C THR A 501 -14.53 7.85 15.73
N THR A 502 -15.66 8.22 16.33
CA THR A 502 -16.59 7.31 16.99
C THR A 502 -18.02 7.72 16.70
N ASP A 503 -18.91 6.75 16.60
CA ASP A 503 -20.34 7.00 16.44
C ASP A 503 -21.01 7.47 17.75
N ALA A 504 -22.31 7.76 17.69
CA ALA A 504 -23.10 8.20 18.85
C ALA A 504 -23.24 7.13 19.97
N LYS A 505 -22.90 5.86 19.68
CA LYS A 505 -22.86 4.76 20.65
C LYS A 505 -21.46 4.59 21.27
N GLY A 506 -20.47 5.37 20.83
CA GLY A 506 -19.08 5.29 21.25
C GLY A 506 -18.28 4.16 20.60
N ARG A 507 -18.77 3.60 19.48
CA ARG A 507 -18.03 2.61 18.68
C ARG A 507 -17.09 3.33 17.73
N GLU A 508 -15.90 2.78 17.48
CA GLU A 508 -15.01 3.32 16.44
C GLU A 508 -15.69 3.25 15.06
N MET A 509 -15.47 4.26 14.24
CA MET A 509 -16.04 4.36 12.90
C MET A 509 -14.93 4.29 11.83
N PHE A 510 -15.24 3.65 10.70
CA PHE A 510 -14.27 3.39 9.62
C PHE A 510 -14.94 3.64 8.26
N HIS A 511 -15.46 4.86 8.07
CA HIS A 511 -16.12 5.29 6.84
C HIS A 511 -15.09 5.85 5.86
N PHE A 512 -14.31 4.97 5.23
CA PHE A 512 -13.14 5.28 4.41
C PHE A 512 -13.33 6.47 3.47
N VAL A 513 -14.44 6.49 2.72
CA VAL A 513 -14.73 7.51 1.69
C VAL A 513 -15.28 8.82 2.27
N LEU A 514 -15.74 8.82 3.52
CA LEU A 514 -16.28 10.01 4.20
C LEU A 514 -15.22 10.78 5.00
N ASN A 515 -14.06 10.16 5.25
CA ASN A 515 -12.97 10.79 5.99
C ASN A 515 -12.59 12.15 5.36
N ASN A 516 -12.47 13.17 6.21
CA ASN A 516 -12.09 14.53 5.81
C ASN A 516 -11.26 15.28 6.87
N CYS A 517 -10.87 14.61 7.96
CA CYS A 517 -9.97 15.15 8.98
C CYS A 517 -9.13 14.03 9.63
N ILE A 518 -8.03 14.41 10.27
CA ILE A 518 -7.13 13.50 10.99
C ILE A 518 -7.14 13.86 12.48
N ALA A 519 -7.72 12.99 13.32
CA ALA A 519 -7.80 13.20 14.76
C ALA A 519 -6.47 12.86 15.48
N LYS A 520 -5.74 11.88 14.94
CA LYS A 520 -4.47 11.38 15.48
C LYS A 520 -3.64 10.81 14.33
N ASP A 521 -2.35 11.10 14.32
CA ASP A 521 -1.34 10.37 13.54
C ASP A 521 -0.06 10.40 14.36
N ASN A 522 0.24 9.27 14.99
CA ASN A 522 1.48 9.07 15.73
C ASN A 522 2.32 7.94 15.13
N ARG A 523 2.19 7.68 13.82
CA ARG A 523 3.04 6.73 13.10
C ARG A 523 4.46 7.28 13.03
N ILE A 524 5.45 6.41 13.20
CA ILE A 524 6.86 6.83 13.35
C ILE A 524 7.43 7.25 11.98
N PRO A 525 7.96 8.48 11.80
CA PRO A 525 8.55 8.92 10.53
C PRO A 525 9.71 8.05 10.07
N PRO A 526 10.00 7.99 8.75
CA PRO A 526 11.18 7.32 8.24
C PRO A 526 12.47 8.11 8.51
N LEU A 527 13.62 7.45 8.31
CA LEU A 527 14.91 8.11 8.40
C LEU A 527 14.97 9.32 7.47
N GLY A 528 15.21 10.48 8.06
CA GLY A 528 15.45 11.71 7.32
C GLY A 528 14.23 12.44 6.79
N PHE A 529 13.06 12.09 7.32
CA PHE A 529 11.78 12.65 6.93
C PHE A 529 11.72 14.18 7.00
N THR A 530 11.37 14.83 5.89
CA THR A 530 11.33 16.30 5.75
C THR A 530 9.93 16.91 5.64
N ALA A 531 8.87 16.10 5.60
CA ALA A 531 7.49 16.58 5.38
C ALA A 531 6.68 16.70 6.68
N ALA A 532 7.32 17.08 7.78
CA ALA A 532 6.66 17.24 9.08
C ALA A 532 5.70 18.44 9.12
N ASP A 533 5.92 19.45 8.28
CA ASP A 533 5.10 20.66 8.15
C ASP A 533 4.06 20.55 7.03
N ASP A 534 4.04 19.45 6.28
CA ASP A 534 3.06 19.19 5.23
C ASP A 534 1.75 18.68 5.87
N PRO A 535 0.60 19.36 5.71
CA PRO A 535 -0.65 18.93 6.34
C PRO A 535 -1.10 17.52 5.91
N GLU A 536 -0.68 17.02 4.75
CA GLU A 536 -1.04 15.67 4.30
C GLU A 536 -0.21 14.56 4.98
N MET A 537 0.94 14.91 5.54
CA MET A 537 1.89 13.97 6.14
C MET A 537 2.38 14.38 7.53
N ALA A 538 1.83 15.43 8.12
CA ALA A 538 2.15 15.87 9.48
C ALA A 538 1.79 14.79 10.51
N ALA A 539 2.34 14.93 11.72
CA ALA A 539 1.87 14.17 12.88
C ALA A 539 0.73 14.93 13.55
N TYR A 540 -0.29 14.20 14.03
CA TYR A 540 -1.46 14.77 14.68
C TYR A 540 -1.62 14.20 16.09
N GLY A 541 -1.83 15.06 17.08
CA GLY A 541 -1.89 14.65 18.50
C GLY A 541 -0.55 14.20 19.10
N THR A 542 0.55 14.30 18.34
CA THR A 542 1.92 14.08 18.81
C THR A 542 2.88 15.02 18.10
N SER A 543 4.14 15.07 18.55
CA SER A 543 5.22 15.70 17.77
C SER A 543 6.49 14.86 17.86
N TYR A 544 7.24 14.83 16.76
CA TYR A 544 8.55 14.18 16.72
C TYR A 544 9.62 15.24 16.86
N THR A 545 10.55 15.02 17.79
CA THR A 545 11.70 15.91 17.94
C THR A 545 12.53 15.91 16.65
N PRO A 546 13.19 17.02 16.30
CA PRO A 546 14.20 17.02 15.26
C PRO A 546 15.29 15.97 15.53
N GLU A 547 15.79 15.31 14.49
CA GLU A 547 16.86 14.28 14.60
C GLU A 547 18.13 14.84 15.28
N ARG A 548 18.34 16.16 15.18
CA ARG A 548 19.38 16.93 15.86
C ARG A 548 18.93 18.39 16.02
N PRO A 549 19.47 19.14 17.00
CA PRO A 549 19.10 20.53 17.21
C PRO A 549 19.23 21.38 15.92
N GLY A 550 18.15 22.05 15.54
CA GLY A 550 18.10 22.91 14.34
C GLY A 550 17.89 22.17 13.00
N SER A 551 17.71 20.84 13.01
CA SER A 551 17.32 20.11 11.80
C SER A 551 15.83 20.33 11.48
N ASN A 552 15.48 20.35 10.19
CA ASN A 552 14.10 20.27 9.71
C ASN A 552 13.64 18.81 9.50
N ARG A 553 14.43 17.84 9.97
CA ARG A 553 14.17 16.41 9.79
C ARG A 553 13.69 15.79 11.09
N SER A 554 12.58 15.06 11.04
CA SER A 554 12.02 14.36 12.20
C SER A 554 12.91 13.19 12.63
N ALA A 555 12.94 12.90 13.93
CA ALA A 555 13.50 11.66 14.44
C ALA A 555 12.73 10.47 13.89
N ALA A 556 13.45 9.45 13.42
CA ALA A 556 12.88 8.19 12.94
C ALA A 556 12.68 7.18 14.09
N SER A 557 12.31 7.69 15.26
CA SER A 557 12.07 6.91 16.45
C SER A 557 11.06 7.58 17.37
N ASP A 558 10.43 6.77 18.21
CA ASP A 558 9.57 7.20 19.31
C ASP A 558 10.09 6.57 20.61
N ARG A 559 9.96 7.29 21.72
CA ARG A 559 10.23 6.76 23.07
C ARG A 559 8.98 6.91 23.92
N THR A 560 8.54 5.80 24.49
CA THR A 560 7.44 5.75 25.45
C THR A 560 7.96 5.40 26.83
N SER A 561 7.56 6.18 27.83
CA SER A 561 7.93 5.97 29.24
C SER A 561 6.74 5.41 30.02
N TYR A 562 6.98 4.33 30.77
CA TYR A 562 6.00 3.68 31.64
C TYR A 562 6.38 3.88 33.11
N THR A 563 5.35 4.07 33.93
CA THR A 563 5.48 4.08 35.40
C THR A 563 4.81 2.82 35.91
N VAL A 564 5.63 1.83 36.27
CA VAL A 564 5.16 0.50 36.67
C VAL A 564 5.03 0.42 38.18
N PRO A 565 3.82 0.25 38.73
CA PRO A 565 3.64 0.00 40.16
C PRO A 565 4.12 -1.41 40.51
N LEU A 566 4.85 -1.55 41.60
CA LEU A 566 5.26 -2.84 42.15
C LEU A 566 4.39 -3.23 43.35
N PRO A 567 4.08 -4.52 43.54
CA PRO A 567 3.48 -5.01 44.77
C PRO A 567 4.35 -4.69 45.99
N GLU A 568 3.72 -4.49 47.15
CA GLU A 568 4.44 -4.26 48.40
C GLU A 568 5.34 -5.46 48.73
N GLY A 569 6.62 -5.19 49.02
CA GLY A 569 7.60 -6.23 49.34
C GLY A 569 8.18 -6.97 48.13
N ALA A 570 7.85 -6.57 46.90
CA ALA A 570 8.51 -7.07 45.71
C ALA A 570 10.02 -6.73 45.76
N ASN A 571 10.87 -7.74 45.57
CA ASN A 571 12.32 -7.57 45.55
C ASN A 571 12.86 -7.93 44.17
N GLY A 572 13.81 -7.13 43.70
CA GLY A 572 14.48 -7.37 42.43
C GLY A 572 15.45 -8.56 42.46
N PRO A 573 16.16 -8.81 41.35
CA PRO A 573 16.09 -8.03 40.12
C PRO A 573 14.72 -8.16 39.43
N PHE A 574 14.23 -7.05 38.87
CA PHE A 574 13.04 -7.05 38.01
C PHE A 574 13.48 -7.10 36.56
N THR A 575 12.77 -7.88 35.76
CA THR A 575 13.03 -8.02 34.33
C THR A 575 11.86 -7.48 33.54
N VAL A 576 12.14 -6.59 32.60
CA VAL A 576 11.18 -6.03 31.66
C VAL A 576 11.31 -6.76 30.33
N HIS A 577 10.20 -7.24 29.80
CA HIS A 577 10.05 -7.68 28.42
C HIS A 577 9.18 -6.67 27.68
N ALA A 578 9.75 -6.01 26.69
CA ALA A 578 9.01 -5.14 25.79
C ALA A 578 8.91 -5.82 24.42
N ARG A 579 7.73 -5.77 23.79
CA ARG A 579 7.46 -6.27 22.45
C ARG A 579 6.75 -5.21 21.64
N LEU A 580 7.10 -5.09 20.38
CA LEU A 580 6.36 -4.32 19.38
C LEU A 580 5.47 -5.28 18.61
N GLN A 581 4.15 -5.09 18.69
CA GLN A 581 3.16 -5.95 18.06
C GLN A 581 2.54 -5.25 16.87
N PHE A 582 2.26 -5.98 15.79
CA PHE A 582 1.50 -5.51 14.63
C PHE A 582 0.26 -6.37 14.41
N GLN A 583 -0.89 -5.74 14.18
CA GLN A 583 -2.13 -6.40 13.84
C GLN A 583 -2.72 -5.81 12.57
N LEU A 584 -3.11 -6.69 11.65
CA LEU A 584 -3.67 -6.31 10.35
C LEU A 584 -5.07 -5.70 10.49
N ALA A 585 -5.97 -6.37 11.22
CA ALA A 585 -7.33 -5.92 11.46
C ALA A 585 -7.71 -6.05 12.94
N SER A 586 -8.11 -4.93 13.54
CA SER A 586 -8.64 -4.89 14.90
C SER A 586 -10.03 -5.53 14.98
N ARG A 587 -10.43 -5.96 16.19
CA ARG A 587 -11.81 -6.37 16.45
C ARG A 587 -12.78 -5.26 16.09
N GLU A 588 -12.45 -4.02 16.48
CA GLU A 588 -13.30 -2.85 16.30
C GLU A 588 -13.65 -2.64 14.81
N TYR A 589 -12.69 -2.84 13.91
CA TYR A 589 -12.92 -2.72 12.46
C TYR A 589 -13.78 -3.86 11.91
N ILE A 590 -13.50 -5.11 12.29
CA ILE A 590 -14.29 -6.27 11.83
C ILE A 590 -15.73 -6.19 12.33
N GLU A 591 -15.94 -5.76 13.58
CA GLU A 591 -17.28 -5.54 14.12
C GLU A 591 -17.99 -4.36 13.48
N PHE A 592 -17.28 -3.28 13.15
CA PHE A 592 -17.84 -2.17 12.37
C PHE A 592 -18.41 -2.66 11.04
N LEU A 593 -17.62 -3.39 10.24
CA LEU A 593 -18.06 -3.90 8.93
C LEU A 593 -19.30 -4.80 9.03
N ARG A 594 -19.34 -5.69 10.04
CA ARG A 594 -20.55 -6.52 10.30
C ARG A 594 -21.73 -5.66 10.74
N ASN A 595 -21.51 -4.72 11.66
CA ASN A 595 -22.57 -3.88 12.18
C ASN A 595 -23.17 -3.00 11.09
N GLU A 596 -22.37 -2.42 10.19
CA GLU A 596 -22.87 -1.67 9.04
C GLU A 596 -23.70 -2.56 8.12
N ALA A 597 -23.27 -3.80 7.87
CA ALA A 597 -24.05 -4.75 7.10
C ALA A 597 -25.40 -5.09 7.76
N ASP A 598 -25.44 -5.26 9.08
CA ASP A 598 -26.66 -5.57 9.82
C ASP A 598 -27.59 -4.35 9.94
N GLU A 599 -27.04 -3.17 10.28
CA GLU A 599 -27.78 -1.93 10.52
C GLU A 599 -28.37 -1.36 9.22
N ASN A 600 -27.70 -1.55 8.08
CA ASN A 600 -28.16 -1.14 6.75
C ASN A 600 -28.79 -2.28 5.94
N ALA A 601 -28.93 -3.48 6.53
CA ALA A 601 -29.53 -4.66 5.91
C ALA A 601 -28.93 -5.04 4.54
N PHE A 602 -27.58 -5.06 4.46
CA PHE A 602 -26.88 -5.49 3.25
C PHE A 602 -27.30 -6.92 2.87
N PRO A 603 -27.70 -7.16 1.60
CA PRO A 603 -28.14 -8.48 1.16
C PRO A 603 -26.99 -9.50 1.17
N ALA A 604 -27.35 -10.78 1.13
CA ALA A 604 -26.37 -11.83 0.86
C ALA A 604 -25.72 -11.65 -0.51
N GLU A 605 -24.45 -12.06 -0.71
CA GLU A 605 -23.77 -11.80 -1.99
C GLU A 605 -24.49 -12.43 -3.19
N ASN A 606 -25.04 -13.65 -3.05
CA ASN A 606 -25.81 -14.27 -4.13
C ASN A 606 -27.15 -13.59 -4.40
N ASP A 607 -27.72 -12.89 -3.41
CA ASP A 607 -28.93 -12.09 -3.59
C ASP A 607 -28.60 -10.71 -4.19
N LEU A 608 -27.51 -10.08 -3.71
CA LEU A 608 -26.97 -8.82 -4.23
C LEU A 608 -26.69 -8.92 -5.73
N CYS A 609 -26.02 -10.01 -6.12
CA CYS A 609 -25.59 -10.24 -7.50
C CYS A 609 -26.43 -11.30 -8.21
N ALA A 610 -27.73 -11.45 -7.90
CA ALA A 610 -28.55 -12.56 -8.41
C ALA A 610 -28.56 -12.69 -9.95
N ASP A 611 -28.49 -11.56 -10.67
CA ASP A 611 -28.48 -11.50 -12.14
C ASP A 611 -27.06 -11.41 -12.73
N GLY A 612 -26.03 -11.49 -11.89
CA GLY A 612 -24.62 -11.37 -12.27
C GLY A 612 -24.06 -12.61 -12.98
N PRO A 613 -22.96 -12.47 -13.74
CA PRO A 613 -22.32 -13.60 -14.43
C PRO A 613 -21.86 -14.69 -13.44
N GLY A 614 -22.13 -15.95 -13.77
CA GLY A 614 -21.65 -17.10 -12.98
C GLY A 614 -22.37 -17.32 -11.63
N ARG A 615 -23.43 -16.58 -11.34
CA ARG A 615 -24.18 -16.64 -10.08
C ARG A 615 -25.27 -17.73 -10.13
N PRO A 616 -25.63 -18.35 -8.99
CA PRO A 616 -25.07 -18.15 -7.65
C PRO A 616 -23.69 -18.79 -7.50
N PHE A 617 -22.82 -18.14 -6.72
CA PHE A 617 -21.53 -18.72 -6.33
C PHE A 617 -21.71 -19.80 -5.26
N THR A 618 -20.78 -20.74 -5.25
CA THR A 618 -20.66 -21.82 -4.25
C THR A 618 -19.45 -21.68 -3.33
N VAL A 619 -18.70 -20.58 -3.47
CA VAL A 619 -17.51 -20.21 -2.71
C VAL A 619 -17.62 -18.75 -2.27
N GLY A 620 -16.90 -18.36 -1.22
CA GLY A 620 -17.00 -17.01 -0.66
C GLY A 620 -18.29 -16.78 0.15
N PRO A 621 -18.79 -15.53 0.25
CA PRO A 621 -19.89 -15.14 1.14
C PRO A 621 -21.23 -15.86 0.89
N GLN A 622 -21.54 -16.19 -0.36
CA GLN A 622 -22.73 -16.96 -0.76
C GLN A 622 -24.05 -16.41 -0.21
N ASP A 623 -24.59 -17.04 0.84
CA ASP A 623 -25.87 -16.76 1.50
C ASP A 623 -25.74 -15.75 2.66
N LYS A 624 -24.60 -15.07 2.77
CA LYS A 624 -24.30 -14.04 3.77
C LYS A 624 -23.90 -12.73 3.12
N SER A 625 -24.14 -11.63 3.84
CA SER A 625 -23.51 -10.34 3.51
C SER A 625 -21.99 -10.48 3.64
N ARG A 626 -21.23 -9.70 2.88
CA ARG A 626 -19.75 -9.75 2.92
C ARG A 626 -19.22 -9.37 4.31
N GLY A 627 -19.87 -8.41 4.99
CA GLY A 627 -19.56 -8.05 6.39
C GLY A 627 -19.74 -9.20 7.38
N GLN A 628 -20.85 -9.93 7.31
CA GLN A 628 -21.06 -11.11 8.17
C GLN A 628 -20.09 -12.25 7.83
N TYR A 629 -19.83 -12.49 6.54
CA TYR A 629 -18.85 -13.49 6.12
C TYR A 629 -17.45 -13.20 6.65
N MET A 630 -16.99 -11.94 6.57
CA MET A 630 -15.71 -11.51 7.11
C MET A 630 -15.64 -11.69 8.64
N TYR A 631 -16.72 -11.37 9.37
CA TYR A 631 -16.79 -11.63 10.81
C TYR A 631 -16.69 -13.12 11.14
N ASP A 632 -17.36 -13.99 10.38
CA ASP A 632 -17.31 -15.44 10.58
C ASP A 632 -15.90 -15.98 10.38
N LEU A 633 -15.20 -15.56 9.32
CA LEU A 633 -13.81 -15.89 9.06
C LEU A 633 -12.89 -15.41 10.20
N TRP A 634 -13.08 -14.18 10.68
CA TRP A 634 -12.34 -13.64 11.83
C TRP A 634 -12.63 -14.37 13.14
N SER A 635 -13.84 -14.87 13.33
CA SER A 635 -14.21 -15.65 14.51
C SER A 635 -13.83 -17.12 14.43
N SER A 636 -13.44 -17.59 13.25
CA SER A 636 -13.04 -18.96 13.01
C SER A 636 -11.77 -19.29 13.79
N PRO A 637 -11.77 -20.37 14.61
CA PRO A 637 -10.55 -20.86 15.24
C PRO A 637 -9.45 -21.26 14.23
N ALA A 638 -9.81 -21.50 12.95
CA ALA A 638 -8.84 -21.85 11.91
C ALA A 638 -7.94 -20.67 11.52
N TYR A 639 -8.47 -19.45 11.53
CA TYR A 639 -7.76 -18.24 11.11
C TYR A 639 -7.43 -17.32 12.28
N GLY A 640 -8.06 -17.54 13.43
CA GLY A 640 -7.95 -16.68 14.59
C GLY A 640 -8.47 -15.28 14.31
N ARG A 641 -8.39 -14.43 15.33
CA ARG A 641 -8.96 -13.08 15.33
C ARG A 641 -7.98 -12.04 14.77
N SER A 642 -7.42 -12.31 13.59
CA SER A 642 -6.26 -11.57 13.04
C SER A 642 -5.17 -11.44 14.11
N PRO A 643 -4.56 -12.55 14.56
CA PRO A 643 -3.61 -12.53 15.66
C PRO A 643 -2.43 -11.58 15.38
N PRO A 644 -1.93 -10.84 16.39
CA PRO A 644 -0.79 -9.97 16.19
C PRO A 644 0.51 -10.74 15.93
N VAL A 645 1.42 -10.06 15.26
CA VAL A 645 2.77 -10.52 14.94
C VAL A 645 3.75 -9.70 15.77
N GLU A 646 4.65 -10.38 16.49
CA GLU A 646 5.77 -9.73 17.17
C GLU A 646 6.77 -9.24 16.12
N MET A 647 6.94 -7.92 16.00
CA MET A 647 7.88 -7.28 15.08
C MET A 647 9.28 -7.17 15.67
N ALA A 648 9.38 -6.92 16.98
CA ALA A 648 10.65 -6.75 17.67
C ALA A 648 10.44 -6.92 19.16
N SER A 649 11.46 -7.38 19.87
CA SER A 649 11.45 -7.46 21.32
C SER A 649 12.77 -7.02 21.94
N ALA A 650 12.68 -6.54 23.18
CA ALA A 650 13.81 -6.07 23.95
C ALA A 650 13.62 -6.43 25.43
N GLN A 651 14.74 -6.67 26.12
CA GLN A 651 14.73 -7.02 27.53
C GLN A 651 15.71 -6.13 28.31
N ALA A 652 15.31 -5.71 29.50
CA ALA A 652 16.19 -5.04 30.45
C ALA A 652 15.93 -5.54 31.87
N SER A 653 16.94 -5.48 32.73
CA SER A 653 16.78 -5.84 34.14
C SER A 653 17.32 -4.76 35.06
N THR A 654 16.71 -4.59 36.23
CA THR A 654 17.30 -3.76 37.28
C THR A 654 18.59 -4.39 37.77
N ALA A 655 19.49 -3.58 38.34
CA ALA A 655 20.63 -4.13 39.06
C ALA A 655 20.17 -5.04 40.22
N PRO A 656 20.95 -6.07 40.58
CA PRO A 656 20.66 -6.96 41.71
C PRO A 656 20.55 -6.23 43.05
#